data_AF-A0AAX6H031-F1
#
_entry.id   AF-A0AAX6H031-F1
#
_cell.length_a   1.000
_cell.length_b   1.000
_cell.length_c   1.000
_cell.angle_alpha   90.00
_cell.angle_beta   90.00
_cell.angle_gamma   90.00
#
_symmetry.space_group_name_H-M   'P 1'
#
loop_
_entity.id
_entity.type
_entity.pdbx_description
1 polymer ?
#
loop_
_entity_poly.entity_id
_entity_poly.type
_entity_poly.pdbx_seq_one_letter_code
_entity_poly.pdbx_strand_id
1 'polypeptide(L)'
;MVLLPFPSGDSGEMSNSVKYGACFQNSMLYHVGTPFSQFISPVMYMWRPLLDEDNSVNATVDHVSNGYRTSSGSECSTSPRQLWIWIHAAALKEGISALKHACQKQMQESGLSVSCNSLEGHIARLEVTGSTAVQILQKILHPVSEAGSTNLVPSRCSYLTACPKSQHQKHFFLEHAEHLPSNAILSLTVSDPRDLSSNGTKTISETTARSEAHFQEIDTQASNAFISGISTEVQDVIHLPWSEPEVNGSFLSDNRYLWDFSEKLNSPVPENILCTEKRQRRLKYFYLDPAGDDKQPPKKAEGFSQSCPILLLKHANQGNFNNRWSIVLPLSWVKAFWIPLVSRGAHAIGLRERRWIASGSGLPTFPFDFPDCMAYSTLMAAEATAARNSAELRPLAVRPSIVPIPPPWDCILCTLRNELHKGNIETLNLQPLVSESIPMVSEIRNSQSFTSAQGGGSFSGFIPRTVDALTKYLKNFLSGNVNQRPAESKLCLERVLLHSYKEGVFEEGAIVCAPTLTDLLQWESSSEEHENIQIPQSLIKTYFTQQESGKWELQLPGKCSSLESYRWPIGFLTTGFVRGSKKPVAVAFCETKLLTQLREQQSTQLRREQGRREIFLLVRNMRSAAYRRALATIVLEQKNEDTEFM
;
A
#
# COMPACT_ATOMS: atom_id res chain seq x y z
N MET A 1 -3.17 11.37 -18.65
CA MET A 1 -3.61 10.01 -18.30
C MET A 1 -4.00 9.99 -16.83
N VAL A 2 -5.10 9.35 -16.45
CA VAL A 2 -5.66 9.43 -15.08
C VAL A 2 -5.20 8.31 -14.17
N LEU A 3 -4.99 7.12 -14.74
CA LEU A 3 -4.48 5.95 -14.04
C LEU A 3 -3.17 5.55 -14.73
N LEU A 4 -2.07 5.58 -13.98
CA LEU A 4 -0.74 5.20 -14.45
C LEU A 4 -0.42 3.81 -13.90
N PRO A 5 -0.58 2.73 -14.67
CA PRO A 5 -0.11 1.42 -14.22
C PRO A 5 1.41 1.49 -13.98
N PHE A 6 1.88 0.85 -12.91
CA PHE A 6 3.32 0.76 -12.59
C PHE A 6 4.08 0.01 -13.71
N PRO A 7 5.34 0.38 -14.01
CA PRO A 7 6.06 0.08 -15.27
C PRO A 7 6.12 -1.44 -15.55
N SER A 8 5.90 -1.97 -16.75
CA SER A 8 6.55 -1.73 -18.06
C SER A 8 8.06 -2.03 -18.12
N GLY A 9 8.59 -2.79 -17.16
CA GLY A 9 10.00 -3.21 -17.12
C GLY A 9 10.23 -4.52 -16.37
N ASP A 10 9.44 -5.56 -16.65
CA ASP A 10 9.88 -6.96 -16.76
C ASP A 10 8.65 -7.86 -17.04
N SER A 11 8.79 -8.67 -18.08
CA SER A 11 7.85 -9.60 -18.74
C SER A 11 6.49 -9.02 -19.21
N GLY A 12 6.21 -9.11 -20.50
CA GLY A 12 4.86 -8.87 -21.06
C GLY A 12 3.77 -9.75 -20.42
N GLU A 13 4.19 -10.85 -19.78
CA GLU A 13 3.36 -11.83 -19.08
C GLU A 13 2.57 -11.22 -17.92
N MET A 14 3.19 -10.43 -17.03
CA MET A 14 2.47 -9.88 -15.87
C MET A 14 1.41 -8.85 -16.29
N SER A 15 1.66 -8.11 -17.38
CA SER A 15 0.67 -7.20 -17.98
C SER A 15 -0.51 -7.95 -18.58
N ASN A 16 -0.30 -9.16 -19.09
CA ASN A 16 -1.35 -10.01 -19.61
C ASN A 16 -2.15 -10.62 -18.46
N SER A 17 -1.51 -11.16 -17.42
CA SER A 17 -2.23 -11.75 -16.27
C SER A 17 -3.17 -10.77 -15.57
N VAL A 18 -2.81 -9.49 -15.50
CA VAL A 18 -3.72 -8.45 -14.98
C VAL A 18 -4.88 -8.18 -15.93
N LYS A 19 -4.65 -8.12 -17.25
CA LYS A 19 -5.71 -7.92 -18.26
C LYS A 19 -6.72 -9.07 -18.27
N TYR A 20 -6.26 -10.32 -18.14
CA TYR A 20 -7.14 -11.49 -18.09
C TYR A 20 -7.79 -11.72 -16.72
N GLY A 21 -7.53 -10.85 -15.73
CA GLY A 21 -8.17 -10.93 -14.42
C GLY A 21 -7.61 -12.01 -13.49
N ALA A 22 -6.42 -12.55 -13.78
CA ALA A 22 -5.73 -13.50 -12.90
C ALA A 22 -4.99 -12.83 -11.74
N CYS A 23 -4.50 -11.60 -11.97
CA CYS A 23 -3.82 -10.81 -10.96
C CYS A 23 -4.49 -9.44 -10.80
N PHE A 24 -4.41 -8.88 -9.59
CA PHE A 24 -4.68 -7.46 -9.39
C PHE A 24 -3.37 -6.67 -9.42
N GLN A 25 -3.46 -5.36 -9.56
CA GLN A 25 -2.28 -4.50 -9.52
C GLN A 25 -2.60 -3.18 -8.84
N ASN A 26 -1.56 -2.55 -8.32
CA ASN A 26 -1.66 -1.22 -7.74
C ASN A 26 -1.37 -0.17 -8.82
N SER A 27 -1.87 1.04 -8.61
CA SER A 27 -1.66 2.17 -9.51
C SER A 27 -1.82 3.48 -8.74
N MET A 28 -1.49 4.57 -9.40
CA MET A 28 -1.67 5.91 -8.88
C MET A 28 -2.72 6.65 -9.70
N LEU A 29 -3.68 7.22 -8.98
CA LEU A 29 -4.75 8.03 -9.54
C LEU A 29 -4.34 9.51 -9.50
N TYR A 30 -4.46 10.17 -10.65
CA TYR A 30 -4.15 11.58 -10.83
C TYR A 30 -5.32 12.31 -11.49
N HIS A 31 -5.37 13.63 -11.35
CA HIS A 31 -6.30 14.45 -12.12
C HIS A 31 -6.03 14.37 -13.63
N VAL A 32 -7.08 14.58 -14.43
CA VAL A 32 -6.95 14.69 -15.89
C VAL A 32 -6.12 15.95 -16.23
N GLY A 33 -4.99 15.81 -16.91
CA GLY A 33 -4.17 16.96 -17.27
C GLY A 33 -2.79 16.62 -17.83
N THR A 34 -1.91 17.64 -17.80
CA THR A 34 -0.50 17.60 -18.21
C THR A 34 0.30 16.51 -17.50
N PRO A 35 1.49 16.13 -18.00
CA PRO A 35 2.44 15.36 -17.19
C PRO A 35 2.64 16.10 -15.85
N PHE A 36 2.61 15.36 -14.74
CA PHE A 36 2.61 15.90 -13.36
C PHE A 36 1.30 16.55 -12.90
N SER A 37 0.14 16.07 -13.37
CA SER A 37 -1.14 16.44 -12.77
C SER A 37 -1.17 16.07 -11.27
N GLN A 38 -2.01 16.80 -10.52
CA GLN A 38 -2.08 16.64 -9.07
C GLN A 38 -2.47 15.20 -8.68
N PHE A 39 -1.72 14.64 -7.74
CA PHE A 39 -1.92 13.31 -7.21
C PHE A 39 -3.16 13.23 -6.32
N ILE A 40 -3.97 12.18 -6.50
CA ILE A 40 -5.22 11.97 -5.75
C ILE A 40 -5.02 10.89 -4.69
N SER A 41 -4.76 9.66 -5.14
CA SER A 41 -4.72 8.49 -4.26
C SER A 41 -3.99 7.33 -4.92
N PRO A 42 -3.31 6.47 -4.14
CA PRO A 42 -3.02 5.11 -4.56
C PRO A 42 -4.33 4.35 -4.74
N VAL A 43 -4.36 3.43 -5.71
CA VAL A 43 -5.53 2.61 -6.00
C VAL A 43 -5.10 1.19 -6.32
N MET A 44 -5.93 0.22 -5.93
CA MET A 44 -5.78 -1.17 -6.38
C MET A 44 -6.84 -1.43 -7.43
N TYR A 45 -6.47 -2.02 -8.55
CA TYR A 45 -7.38 -2.32 -9.64
C TYR A 45 -7.31 -3.78 -10.09
N MET A 46 -8.41 -4.27 -10.62
CA MET A 46 -8.52 -5.64 -11.13
C MET A 46 -9.57 -5.70 -12.25
N TRP A 47 -9.24 -6.44 -13.32
CA TRP A 47 -10.17 -6.70 -14.41
C TRP A 47 -11.04 -7.92 -14.10
N ARG A 48 -12.29 -7.87 -14.54
CA ARG A 48 -13.13 -9.07 -14.58
C ARG A 48 -12.50 -10.11 -15.53
N PRO A 49 -12.31 -11.37 -15.10
CA PRO A 49 -11.84 -12.43 -15.98
C PRO A 49 -12.73 -12.62 -17.21
N LEU A 50 -12.10 -12.89 -18.36
CA LEU A 50 -12.80 -13.17 -19.62
C LEU A 50 -13.36 -14.60 -19.60
N LEU A 51 -14.55 -14.81 -20.18
CA LEU A 51 -15.20 -16.12 -20.31
C LEU A 51 -14.99 -16.66 -21.73
N ASP A 52 -14.71 -17.96 -21.86
CA ASP A 52 -14.53 -18.64 -23.17
C ASP A 52 -15.79 -18.62 -24.06
N GLU A 53 -16.97 -18.32 -23.53
CA GLU A 53 -18.19 -18.18 -24.35
C GLU A 53 -18.15 -16.97 -25.29
N ASP A 54 -17.26 -15.99 -25.06
CA ASP A 54 -17.04 -14.88 -25.99
C ASP A 54 -16.16 -15.28 -27.21
N ASN A 55 -15.50 -16.44 -27.17
CA ASN A 55 -14.58 -16.93 -28.22
C ASN A 55 -15.10 -18.15 -29.01
N SER A 56 -16.24 -18.76 -28.65
CA SER A 56 -16.67 -20.03 -29.24
C SER A 56 -17.34 -19.94 -30.62
N VAL A 57 -17.32 -18.78 -31.28
CA VAL A 57 -17.75 -18.64 -32.68
C VAL A 57 -16.49 -18.56 -33.54
N ASN A 58 -15.82 -19.69 -33.78
CA ASN A 58 -14.95 -19.98 -34.94
C ASN A 58 -14.16 -21.29 -34.76
N ALA A 59 -14.84 -22.40 -34.49
CA ALA A 59 -14.21 -23.72 -34.61
C ALA A 59 -15.24 -24.84 -34.83
N THR A 60 -16.15 -24.66 -35.78
CA THR A 60 -16.82 -25.80 -36.40
C THR A 60 -16.35 -25.86 -37.85
N VAL A 61 -15.38 -26.77 -38.05
CA VAL A 61 -15.11 -27.39 -39.34
C VAL A 61 -16.44 -27.85 -39.89
N ASP A 62 -16.87 -27.32 -41.04
CA ASP A 62 -17.95 -27.94 -41.76
C ASP A 62 -17.66 -28.09 -43.25
N HIS A 63 -17.87 -29.33 -43.65
CA HIS A 63 -17.89 -29.84 -45.00
C HIS A 63 -18.86 -29.04 -45.88
N VAL A 64 -18.47 -28.94 -47.14
CA VAL A 64 -19.21 -28.43 -48.28
C VAL A 64 -20.70 -28.81 -48.22
N SER A 65 -21.58 -27.80 -48.18
CA SER A 65 -22.92 -27.89 -48.75
C SER A 65 -23.49 -26.50 -49.07
N ASN A 66 -23.88 -26.36 -50.33
CA ASN A 66 -24.31 -25.15 -51.00
C ASN A 66 -25.76 -24.82 -50.63
N GLY A 67 -26.06 -23.59 -50.20
CA GLY A 67 -27.42 -23.16 -49.92
C GLY A 67 -27.52 -21.71 -49.47
N TYR A 68 -27.96 -20.83 -50.37
CA TYR A 68 -28.27 -19.43 -50.10
C TYR A 68 -29.22 -19.29 -48.90
N ARG A 69 -28.78 -18.63 -47.83
CA ARG A 69 -29.66 -17.93 -46.88
C ARG A 69 -29.03 -16.62 -46.45
N THR A 70 -29.75 -15.56 -46.76
CA THR A 70 -29.56 -14.15 -46.36
C THR A 70 -29.19 -14.01 -44.89
N SER A 71 -28.01 -13.47 -44.61
CA SER A 71 -27.57 -13.07 -43.28
C SER A 71 -28.26 -11.76 -42.87
N SER A 72 -29.36 -11.86 -42.13
CA SER A 72 -29.76 -10.77 -41.25
C SER A 72 -28.75 -10.68 -40.11
N GLY A 73 -27.99 -9.59 -40.06
CA GLY A 73 -27.02 -9.33 -39.00
C GLY A 73 -27.68 -9.39 -37.63
N SER A 74 -27.35 -10.42 -36.86
CA SER A 74 -27.57 -10.45 -35.42
C SER A 74 -26.36 -9.77 -34.79
N GLU A 75 -26.57 -8.55 -34.31
CA GLU A 75 -25.59 -7.83 -33.49
C GLU A 75 -25.19 -8.73 -32.29
N CYS A 76 -23.96 -9.23 -32.31
CA CYS A 76 -23.39 -10.01 -31.21
C CYS A 76 -23.16 -9.06 -30.04
N SER A 77 -24.05 -9.09 -29.03
CA SER A 77 -23.94 -8.26 -27.83
C SER A 77 -22.86 -8.85 -26.91
N THR A 78 -21.60 -8.49 -27.13
CA THR A 78 -20.51 -8.79 -26.19
C THR A 78 -20.76 -8.04 -24.88
N SER A 79 -20.64 -8.74 -23.75
CA SER A 79 -20.81 -8.12 -22.44
C SER A 79 -19.72 -7.04 -22.23
N PRO A 80 -20.06 -5.87 -21.64
CA PRO A 80 -19.08 -4.81 -21.47
C PRO A 80 -17.98 -5.26 -20.50
N ARG A 81 -16.71 -5.03 -20.87
CA ARG A 81 -15.57 -5.35 -20.01
C ARG A 81 -15.61 -4.49 -18.73
N GLN A 82 -15.44 -5.13 -17.58
CA GLN A 82 -15.54 -4.49 -16.27
C GLN A 82 -14.18 -4.37 -15.58
N LEU A 83 -13.97 -3.22 -14.93
CA LEU A 83 -12.78 -2.89 -14.13
C LEU A 83 -13.22 -2.42 -12.76
N TRP A 84 -12.67 -3.01 -11.70
CA TRP A 84 -12.81 -2.50 -10.35
C TRP A 84 -11.60 -1.67 -9.95
N ILE A 85 -11.87 -0.56 -9.27
CA ILE A 85 -10.85 0.33 -8.69
C ILE A 85 -11.20 0.55 -7.23
N TRP A 86 -10.34 0.07 -6.34
CA TRP A 86 -10.42 0.28 -4.90
C TRP A 86 -9.66 1.56 -4.54
N ILE A 87 -10.39 2.53 -3.98
CA ILE A 87 -9.89 3.86 -3.60
C ILE A 87 -10.11 4.04 -2.10
N HIS A 88 -9.16 4.67 -1.41
CA HIS A 88 -9.33 5.02 0.00
C HIS A 88 -10.47 6.03 0.20
N ALA A 89 -11.28 5.85 1.23
CA ALA A 89 -12.49 6.66 1.49
C ALA A 89 -12.21 8.17 1.53
N ALA A 90 -11.09 8.59 2.12
CA ALA A 90 -10.68 10.00 2.19
C ALA A 90 -10.50 10.66 0.81
N ALA A 91 -10.21 9.89 -0.23
CA ALA A 91 -10.04 10.36 -1.61
C ALA A 91 -11.16 9.91 -2.55
N LEU A 92 -12.19 9.21 -2.05
CA LEU A 92 -13.23 8.62 -2.89
C LEU A 92 -14.00 9.67 -3.69
N LYS A 93 -14.40 10.78 -3.04
CA LYS A 93 -15.15 11.87 -3.69
C LYS A 93 -14.35 12.51 -4.81
N GLU A 94 -13.10 12.84 -4.53
CA GLU A 94 -12.16 13.43 -5.51
C GLU A 94 -11.85 12.44 -6.65
N GLY A 95 -11.54 11.19 -6.31
CA GLY A 95 -11.19 10.14 -7.26
C GLY A 95 -12.33 9.78 -8.21
N ILE A 96 -13.56 9.62 -7.72
CA ILE A 96 -14.74 9.37 -8.57
C ILE A 96 -15.00 10.57 -9.49
N SER A 97 -14.86 11.79 -8.99
CA SER A 97 -15.02 13.00 -9.82
C SER A 97 -13.99 13.03 -10.95
N ALA A 98 -12.72 12.75 -10.65
CA ALA A 98 -11.66 12.68 -11.64
C ALA A 98 -11.89 11.57 -12.68
N LEU A 99 -12.30 10.37 -12.24
CA LEU A 99 -12.62 9.25 -13.12
C LEU A 99 -13.82 9.56 -14.03
N LYS A 100 -14.92 10.10 -13.50
CA LYS A 100 -16.09 10.50 -14.31
C LYS A 100 -15.74 11.55 -15.34
N HIS A 101 -14.94 12.54 -14.96
CA HIS A 101 -14.44 13.55 -15.89
C HIS A 101 -13.57 12.93 -16.99
N ALA A 102 -12.71 11.97 -16.65
CA ALA A 102 -11.90 11.23 -17.60
C ALA A 102 -12.76 10.41 -18.59
N CYS A 103 -13.78 9.72 -18.09
CA CYS A 103 -14.71 8.95 -18.91
C CYS A 103 -15.45 9.85 -19.90
N GLN A 104 -15.93 11.02 -19.46
CA GLN A 104 -16.59 12.00 -20.34
C GLN A 104 -15.65 12.50 -21.44
N LYS A 105 -14.40 12.83 -21.07
CA LYS A 105 -13.38 13.27 -22.03
C LYS A 105 -13.06 12.18 -23.05
N GLN A 106 -12.87 10.94 -22.60
CA GLN A 106 -12.64 9.81 -23.49
C GLN A 106 -13.80 9.58 -24.46
N MET A 107 -15.04 9.69 -23.97
CA MET A 107 -16.23 9.55 -24.80
C MET A 107 -16.31 10.66 -25.87
N GLN A 108 -15.92 11.89 -25.54
CA GLN A 108 -15.86 13.00 -26.50
C GLN A 108 -14.75 12.83 -27.55
N GLU A 109 -13.58 12.32 -27.14
CA GLU A 109 -12.40 12.19 -28.03
C GLU A 109 -12.46 10.94 -28.92
N SER A 110 -12.89 9.80 -28.39
CA SER A 110 -12.86 8.51 -29.10
C SER A 110 -14.23 7.92 -29.43
N GLY A 111 -15.33 8.53 -28.97
CA GLY A 111 -16.69 8.01 -29.16
C GLY A 111 -17.00 6.72 -28.37
N LEU A 112 -16.07 6.23 -27.53
CA LEU A 112 -16.25 5.00 -26.75
C LEU A 112 -17.04 5.28 -25.48
N SER A 113 -18.09 4.50 -25.24
CA SER A 113 -18.88 4.60 -24.01
C SER A 113 -18.13 3.95 -22.84
N VAL A 114 -17.74 4.74 -21.85
CA VAL A 114 -17.17 4.27 -20.59
C VAL A 114 -18.01 4.82 -19.44
N SER A 115 -18.55 3.93 -18.60
CA SER A 115 -19.32 4.30 -17.42
C SER A 115 -18.51 4.10 -16.14
N CYS A 116 -18.66 5.03 -15.19
CA CYS A 116 -18.01 4.98 -13.89
C CYS A 116 -19.08 5.04 -12.79
N ASN A 117 -19.29 3.92 -12.11
CA ASN A 117 -20.29 3.74 -11.06
C ASN A 117 -19.61 3.50 -9.71
N SER A 118 -20.19 4.06 -8.64
CA SER A 118 -19.72 3.81 -7.27
C SER A 118 -20.37 2.54 -6.72
N LEU A 119 -19.56 1.68 -6.10
CA LEU A 119 -20.02 0.48 -5.37
C LEU A 119 -19.91 0.66 -3.85
N GLU A 120 -19.85 1.90 -3.37
CA GLU A 120 -19.80 2.22 -1.94
C GLU A 120 -20.97 1.55 -1.19
N GLY A 121 -20.67 0.85 -0.09
CA GLY A 121 -21.67 0.18 0.74
C GLY A 121 -22.20 -1.16 0.21
N HIS A 122 -21.66 -1.71 -0.89
CA HIS A 122 -22.13 -2.98 -1.46
C HIS A 122 -21.18 -4.15 -1.16
N ILE A 123 -19.88 -3.91 -1.31
CA ILE A 123 -18.82 -4.90 -1.16
C ILE A 123 -17.92 -4.49 0.01
N ALA A 124 -17.41 -5.47 0.73
CA ALA A 124 -16.47 -5.30 1.83
C ALA A 124 -15.18 -6.07 1.56
N ARG A 125 -14.10 -5.61 2.19
CA ARG A 125 -12.78 -6.24 2.16
C ARG A 125 -12.33 -6.51 3.60
N LEU A 126 -12.06 -7.77 3.92
CA LEU A 126 -11.44 -8.19 5.18
C LEU A 126 -9.98 -8.53 4.93
N GLU A 127 -9.07 -7.93 5.67
CA GLU A 127 -7.64 -8.21 5.58
C GLU A 127 -7.18 -9.14 6.72
N VAL A 128 -6.42 -10.17 6.37
CA VAL A 128 -5.81 -11.10 7.33
C VAL A 128 -4.31 -11.13 7.06
N THR A 129 -3.51 -10.87 8.10
CA THR A 129 -2.05 -10.74 8.00
C THR A 129 -1.37 -11.53 9.10
N GLY A 130 -0.25 -12.18 8.78
CA GLY A 130 0.58 -12.90 9.74
C GLY A 130 1.00 -14.27 9.23
N SER A 131 2.00 -14.87 9.88
CA SER A 131 2.55 -16.17 9.49
C SER A 131 1.50 -17.28 9.45
N THR A 132 0.54 -17.28 10.38
CA THR A 132 -0.54 -18.28 10.47
C THR A 132 -1.82 -17.87 9.71
N ALA A 133 -1.78 -16.79 8.91
CA ALA A 133 -2.96 -16.28 8.21
C ALA A 133 -3.60 -17.34 7.31
N VAL A 134 -2.78 -18.05 6.50
CA VAL A 134 -3.26 -19.10 5.59
C VAL A 134 -3.93 -20.24 6.35
N GLN A 135 -3.33 -20.69 7.46
CA GLN A 135 -3.89 -21.76 8.30
C GLN A 135 -5.27 -21.38 8.87
N ILE A 136 -5.46 -20.11 9.25
CA ILE A 136 -6.75 -19.61 9.72
C ILE A 136 -7.77 -19.60 8.57
N LEU A 137 -7.36 -19.14 7.38
CA LEU A 137 -8.22 -19.13 6.19
C LEU A 137 -8.66 -20.54 5.79
N GLN A 138 -7.75 -21.52 5.77
CA GLN A 138 -8.06 -22.92 5.48
C GLN A 138 -9.06 -23.52 6.49
N LYS A 139 -8.98 -23.12 7.76
CA LYS A 139 -9.92 -23.54 8.80
C LYS A 139 -11.32 -22.93 8.65
N ILE A 140 -11.48 -21.83 7.91
CA ILE A 140 -12.73 -21.04 7.84
C ILE A 140 -13.40 -21.19 6.49
N LEU A 141 -12.61 -21.16 5.42
CA LEU A 141 -13.09 -21.17 4.05
C LEU A 141 -13.26 -22.63 3.61
N HIS A 142 -14.50 -23.04 3.42
CA HIS A 142 -14.83 -24.39 2.98
C HIS A 142 -15.56 -24.26 1.65
N PRO A 143 -14.88 -24.48 0.51
CA PRO A 143 -15.54 -24.48 -0.80
C PRO A 143 -16.75 -25.40 -0.77
N VAL A 144 -17.89 -24.94 -1.30
CA VAL A 144 -19.07 -25.81 -1.46
C VAL A 144 -18.67 -26.99 -2.34
N SER A 145 -19.20 -28.19 -2.06
CA SER A 145 -19.03 -29.38 -2.90
C SER A 145 -20.32 -29.62 -3.68
N GLU A 146 -20.23 -29.65 -5.00
CA GLU A 146 -21.32 -30.01 -5.89
C GLU A 146 -21.57 -31.51 -5.75
N ALA A 147 -22.78 -31.85 -5.30
CA ALA A 147 -23.25 -33.21 -5.24
C ALA A 147 -23.42 -33.75 -6.68
N GLY A 148 -22.36 -34.37 -7.21
CA GLY A 148 -22.37 -34.89 -8.57
C GLY A 148 -21.07 -35.53 -9.03
N SER A 149 -20.64 -36.62 -8.39
CA SER A 149 -20.14 -37.84 -9.06
C SER A 149 -19.55 -38.82 -8.04
N THR A 150 -19.83 -40.09 -8.31
CA THR A 150 -19.56 -41.29 -7.53
C THR A 150 -18.12 -41.45 -7.03
N ASN A 151 -18.01 -42.04 -5.83
CA ASN A 151 -16.82 -42.59 -5.19
C ASN A 151 -15.78 -43.14 -6.19
N LEU A 152 -14.70 -42.39 -6.40
CA LEU A 152 -13.43 -42.93 -6.86
C LEU A 152 -12.38 -42.57 -5.80
N VAL A 153 -11.75 -43.60 -5.25
CA VAL A 153 -10.64 -43.49 -4.30
C VAL A 153 -9.52 -42.67 -4.98
N PRO A 154 -9.08 -41.51 -4.43
CA PRO A 154 -8.11 -40.68 -5.12
C PRO A 154 -6.69 -41.23 -4.96
N SER A 155 -6.05 -41.59 -6.06
CA SER A 155 -4.59 -41.61 -6.17
C SER A 155 -4.10 -40.17 -6.32
N ARG A 156 -2.96 -39.83 -5.69
CA ARG A 156 -2.44 -38.45 -5.54
C ARG A 156 -2.16 -37.68 -6.85
N CYS A 157 -2.30 -38.29 -8.03
CA CYS A 157 -1.97 -37.71 -9.34
C CYS A 157 -3.17 -37.43 -10.26
N SER A 158 -4.42 -37.63 -9.85
CA SER A 158 -5.60 -37.48 -10.75
C SER A 158 -6.37 -36.15 -10.60
N TYR A 159 -5.79 -35.12 -9.97
CA TYR A 159 -6.43 -33.80 -9.83
C TYR A 159 -6.31 -32.90 -11.08
N LEU A 160 -5.43 -33.24 -12.02
CA LEU A 160 -5.08 -32.40 -13.17
C LEU A 160 -5.80 -32.79 -14.47
N THR A 161 -6.58 -33.88 -14.47
CA THR A 161 -7.33 -34.35 -15.65
C THR A 161 -8.86 -34.22 -15.49
N ALA A 162 -9.34 -33.67 -14.38
CA ALA A 162 -10.75 -33.40 -14.15
C ALA A 162 -11.16 -32.03 -14.72
N CYS A 163 -12.40 -31.90 -15.21
CA CYS A 163 -12.90 -30.72 -15.92
C CYS A 163 -12.54 -29.39 -15.23
N PRO A 164 -12.26 -28.32 -16.01
CA PRO A 164 -11.84 -26.99 -15.52
C PRO A 164 -12.79 -26.23 -14.57
N LYS A 165 -13.85 -26.88 -14.09
CA LYS A 165 -14.90 -26.29 -13.24
C LYS A 165 -15.01 -27.01 -11.89
N SER A 166 -14.16 -28.00 -11.61
CA SER A 166 -14.33 -28.84 -10.41
C SER A 166 -13.88 -28.11 -9.13
N GLN A 167 -14.77 -28.02 -8.14
CA GLN A 167 -14.50 -27.41 -6.83
C GLN A 167 -13.39 -28.14 -6.04
N HIS A 168 -13.05 -29.37 -6.42
CA HIS A 168 -11.92 -30.13 -5.87
C HIS A 168 -10.58 -29.47 -6.15
N GLN A 169 -10.41 -28.86 -7.33
CA GLN A 169 -9.21 -28.13 -7.68
C GLN A 169 -9.09 -26.81 -6.88
N LYS A 170 -10.23 -26.17 -6.57
CA LYS A 170 -10.27 -24.98 -5.71
C LYS A 170 -9.87 -25.26 -4.27
N HIS A 171 -10.26 -26.42 -3.75
CA HIS A 171 -9.81 -26.89 -2.44
C HIS A 171 -8.28 -27.10 -2.44
N PHE A 172 -7.76 -27.73 -3.49
CA PHE A 172 -6.31 -27.93 -3.66
C PHE A 172 -5.53 -26.60 -3.66
N PHE A 173 -6.00 -25.58 -4.40
CA PHE A 173 -5.36 -24.26 -4.40
C PHE A 173 -5.42 -23.56 -3.03
N LEU A 174 -6.50 -23.74 -2.26
CA LEU A 174 -6.61 -23.19 -0.91
C LEU A 174 -5.67 -23.90 0.08
N GLU A 175 -5.49 -25.22 -0.04
CA GLU A 175 -4.50 -25.98 0.74
C GLU A 175 -3.06 -25.53 0.47
N HIS A 176 -2.76 -25.18 -0.79
CA HIS A 176 -1.44 -24.75 -1.22
C HIS A 176 -1.33 -23.22 -1.42
N ALA A 177 -2.20 -22.46 -0.76
CA ALA A 177 -2.29 -21.00 -0.91
C ALA A 177 -0.96 -20.26 -0.61
N GLU A 178 -0.09 -20.84 0.22
CA GLU A 178 1.25 -20.34 0.50
C GLU A 178 2.14 -20.24 -0.76
N HIS A 179 1.90 -21.09 -1.76
CA HIS A 179 2.69 -21.15 -3.01
C HIS A 179 2.10 -20.33 -4.16
N LEU A 180 0.92 -19.72 -3.99
CA LEU A 180 0.34 -18.87 -5.05
C LEU A 180 1.25 -17.68 -5.43
N PRO A 181 1.22 -17.18 -6.67
CA PRO A 181 2.00 -16.00 -7.03
C PRO A 181 1.55 -14.75 -6.26
N SER A 182 2.45 -13.77 -6.16
CA SER A 182 2.13 -12.45 -5.62
C SER A 182 1.02 -11.80 -6.46
N ASN A 183 0.10 -11.12 -5.80
CA ASN A 183 -1.05 -10.43 -6.41
C ASN A 183 -2.06 -11.34 -7.11
N ALA A 184 -2.01 -12.65 -6.84
CA ALA A 184 -2.97 -13.62 -7.35
C ALA A 184 -4.39 -13.36 -6.85
N ILE A 185 -5.37 -13.50 -7.76
CA ILE A 185 -6.80 -13.53 -7.48
C ILE A 185 -7.25 -14.99 -7.51
N LEU A 186 -8.01 -15.43 -6.49
CA LEU A 186 -8.65 -16.73 -6.45
C LEU A 186 -10.16 -16.57 -6.18
N SER A 187 -10.97 -17.12 -7.07
CA SER A 187 -12.43 -17.01 -7.04
C SER A 187 -13.08 -18.26 -6.46
N LEU A 188 -13.78 -18.13 -5.33
CA LEU A 188 -14.34 -19.26 -4.56
C LEU A 188 -15.81 -19.01 -4.21
N THR A 189 -16.59 -20.09 -4.14
CA THR A 189 -17.89 -20.10 -3.47
C THR A 189 -17.76 -20.95 -2.22
N VAL A 190 -17.86 -20.32 -1.06
CA VAL A 190 -17.63 -20.96 0.24
C VAL A 190 -18.94 -21.15 0.99
N SER A 191 -19.03 -22.23 1.77
CA SER A 191 -20.12 -22.45 2.72
C SER A 191 -20.06 -21.39 3.83
N ASP A 192 -21.19 -21.12 4.48
CA ASP A 192 -21.27 -20.20 5.61
C ASP A 192 -20.23 -20.60 6.68
N PRO A 193 -19.23 -19.74 6.98
CA PRO A 193 -18.16 -20.11 7.90
C PRO A 193 -18.60 -20.30 9.35
N ARG A 194 -19.84 -19.90 9.68
CA ARG A 194 -20.46 -20.19 10.97
C ARG A 194 -20.97 -21.62 11.06
N ASP A 195 -21.26 -22.27 9.93
CA ASP A 195 -21.81 -23.62 9.89
C ASP A 195 -20.72 -24.68 9.67
N LEU A 196 -19.95 -24.91 10.73
CA LEU A 196 -18.93 -25.95 10.72
C LEU A 196 -19.63 -27.29 11.00
N SER A 197 -19.80 -28.06 9.93
CA SER A 197 -20.14 -29.48 10.01
C SER A 197 -19.23 -30.16 11.04
N SER A 198 -19.83 -30.91 11.97
CA SER A 198 -19.12 -31.71 12.97
C SER A 198 -18.39 -32.92 12.37
N ASN A 199 -18.20 -32.98 11.05
CA ASN A 199 -17.27 -33.92 10.45
C ASN A 199 -15.89 -33.55 10.97
N GLY A 200 -15.40 -34.41 11.85
CA GLY A 200 -14.38 -34.09 12.83
C GLY A 200 -13.20 -33.31 12.26
N THR A 201 -12.62 -32.50 13.13
CA THR A 201 -11.17 -32.43 13.23
C THR A 201 -10.59 -33.80 12.88
N LYS A 202 -10.18 -34.00 11.62
CA LYS A 202 -9.01 -34.81 11.34
C LYS A 202 -7.90 -34.01 11.99
N THR A 203 -7.71 -34.30 13.27
CA THR A 203 -6.51 -33.99 14.02
C THR A 203 -5.36 -34.27 13.06
N ILE A 204 -4.68 -33.21 12.60
CA ILE A 204 -3.30 -33.35 12.20
C ILE A 204 -2.66 -34.00 13.43
N SER A 205 -2.23 -35.24 13.26
CA SER A 205 -1.90 -36.17 14.33
C SER A 205 -1.16 -35.50 15.49
N GLU A 206 -1.87 -35.32 16.61
CA GLU A 206 -1.25 -35.21 17.93
C GLU A 206 -0.72 -36.59 18.30
N THR A 207 0.37 -37.01 17.66
CA THR A 207 1.33 -37.90 18.32
C THR A 207 2.28 -36.98 19.04
N THR A 208 2.03 -36.73 20.32
CA THR A 208 2.92 -37.10 21.42
C THR A 208 2.26 -36.63 22.73
N ALA A 209 1.68 -37.56 23.48
CA ALA A 209 1.47 -37.37 24.90
C ALA A 209 2.11 -38.53 25.65
N ARG A 210 3.09 -38.17 26.48
CA ARG A 210 3.73 -38.91 27.57
C ARG A 210 4.78 -39.97 27.22
N SER A 211 6.04 -39.56 27.30
CA SER A 211 6.94 -40.20 28.25
C SER A 211 7.79 -39.13 28.92
N GLU A 212 7.69 -39.03 30.24
CA GLU A 212 8.64 -38.28 31.08
C GLU A 212 9.95 -39.05 31.11
N ALA A 213 11.03 -38.47 30.57
CA ALA A 213 12.40 -38.74 31.02
C ALA A 213 13.38 -37.71 30.43
N HIS A 214 14.03 -37.00 31.35
CA HIS A 214 15.32 -36.29 31.27
C HIS A 214 15.64 -35.29 30.14
N PHE A 215 15.88 -34.07 30.60
CA PHE A 215 16.67 -33.03 29.94
C PHE A 215 18.06 -33.53 29.55
N GLN A 216 18.42 -33.38 28.27
CA GLN A 216 19.76 -33.05 27.82
C GLN A 216 19.67 -32.31 26.47
N GLU A 217 20.30 -31.15 26.40
CA GLU A 217 20.43 -30.30 25.21
C GLU A 217 21.14 -31.04 24.09
N ILE A 218 20.50 -31.17 22.91
CA ILE A 218 21.19 -31.51 21.66
C ILE A 218 20.63 -30.65 20.51
N ASP A 219 21.56 -29.90 19.94
CA ASP A 219 21.58 -29.06 18.74
C ASP A 219 20.32 -28.93 17.83
N THR A 220 19.89 -27.67 17.75
CA THR A 220 19.14 -27.06 16.65
C THR A 220 19.90 -27.18 15.32
N GLN A 221 19.70 -28.27 14.56
CA GLN A 221 20.06 -28.30 13.14
C GLN A 221 19.24 -29.26 12.24
N ALA A 222 18.32 -30.06 12.79
CA ALA A 222 17.62 -31.10 12.00
C ALA A 222 16.16 -30.78 11.59
N SER A 223 15.57 -29.66 12.02
CA SER A 223 14.17 -29.32 11.69
C SER A 223 14.01 -28.53 10.36
N ASN A 224 15.12 -28.07 9.76
CA ASN A 224 15.10 -27.33 8.49
C ASN A 224 15.25 -28.24 7.26
N ALA A 225 15.52 -29.54 7.43
CA ALA A 225 15.70 -30.47 6.31
C ALA A 225 14.39 -31.09 5.79
N PHE A 226 13.35 -31.17 6.64
CA PHE A 226 12.09 -31.87 6.30
C PHE A 226 11.04 -31.02 5.55
N ILE A 227 11.30 -29.73 5.35
CA ILE A 227 10.40 -28.80 4.61
C ILE A 227 10.93 -28.50 3.20
N SER A 228 12.15 -28.94 2.84
CA SER A 228 12.75 -28.70 1.52
C SER A 228 12.23 -29.61 0.39
N GLY A 229 11.24 -30.47 0.66
CA GLY A 229 10.81 -31.55 -0.22
C GLY A 229 9.42 -31.41 -0.85
N ILE A 230 8.87 -30.20 -1.00
CA ILE A 230 7.76 -30.00 -1.94
C ILE A 230 8.40 -29.84 -3.31
N SER A 231 8.25 -30.86 -4.17
CA SER A 231 8.81 -30.92 -5.53
C SER A 231 8.54 -29.63 -6.30
N THR A 232 9.56 -29.08 -6.95
CA THR A 232 9.50 -27.93 -7.87
C THR A 232 8.35 -28.08 -8.88
N GLU A 233 8.05 -29.32 -9.26
CA GLU A 233 6.95 -29.70 -10.17
C GLU A 233 5.56 -29.28 -9.66
N VAL A 234 5.31 -29.32 -8.34
CA VAL A 234 3.99 -28.95 -7.77
C VAL A 234 3.82 -27.43 -7.80
N GLN A 235 4.90 -26.69 -7.59
CA GLN A 235 4.86 -25.23 -7.64
C GLN A 235 4.63 -24.73 -9.07
N ASP A 236 5.29 -25.35 -10.06
CA ASP A 236 5.07 -25.03 -11.48
C ASP A 236 3.61 -25.28 -11.90
N VAL A 237 3.01 -26.37 -11.41
CA VAL A 237 1.58 -26.67 -11.63
C VAL A 237 0.65 -25.65 -10.98
N ILE A 238 0.97 -25.16 -9.78
CA ILE A 238 0.16 -24.15 -9.08
C ILE A 238 0.26 -22.78 -9.76
N HIS A 239 1.41 -22.46 -10.36
CA HIS A 239 1.62 -21.19 -11.05
C HIS A 239 1.01 -21.14 -12.45
N LEU A 240 0.87 -22.28 -13.13
CA LEU A 240 0.36 -22.39 -14.51
C LEU A 240 -0.92 -21.57 -14.80
N PRO A 241 -1.97 -21.59 -13.95
CA PRO A 241 -3.20 -20.83 -14.20
C PRO A 241 -3.01 -19.30 -14.20
N TRP A 242 -1.98 -18.80 -13.51
CA TRP A 242 -1.66 -17.37 -13.42
C TRP A 242 -0.61 -16.93 -14.45
N SER A 243 0.21 -17.86 -14.94
CA SER A 243 1.21 -17.62 -15.99
C SER A 243 0.61 -17.68 -17.41
N GLU A 244 -0.36 -18.58 -17.66
CA GLU A 244 -1.06 -18.70 -18.94
C GLU A 244 -2.59 -18.54 -18.78
N PRO A 245 -3.05 -17.34 -18.40
CA PRO A 245 -4.46 -17.08 -18.11
C PRO A 245 -5.33 -17.02 -19.37
N GLU A 246 -4.74 -16.97 -20.56
CA GLU A 246 -5.46 -17.01 -21.85
C GLU A 246 -6.09 -18.39 -22.09
N VAL A 247 -5.43 -19.45 -21.63
CA VAL A 247 -5.86 -20.86 -21.82
C VAL A 247 -6.60 -21.37 -20.57
N ASN A 248 -6.21 -20.89 -19.39
CA ASN A 248 -6.71 -21.37 -18.09
C ASN A 248 -7.61 -20.35 -17.35
N GLY A 249 -8.03 -19.26 -18.01
CA GLY A 249 -8.78 -18.17 -17.38
C GLY A 249 -10.18 -18.56 -16.86
N SER A 250 -10.74 -19.67 -17.36
CA SER A 250 -12.07 -20.17 -16.97
C SER A 250 -12.18 -20.47 -15.47
N PHE A 251 -11.10 -20.94 -14.82
CA PHE A 251 -11.05 -21.26 -13.39
C PHE A 251 -11.28 -20.06 -12.45
N LEU A 252 -10.98 -18.85 -12.93
CA LEU A 252 -11.02 -17.61 -12.16
C LEU A 252 -12.38 -16.89 -12.28
N SER A 253 -13.22 -17.32 -13.23
CA SER A 253 -14.41 -16.61 -13.69
C SER A 253 -15.71 -16.91 -12.93
N ASP A 254 -15.71 -17.87 -11.99
CA ASP A 254 -16.92 -18.45 -11.39
C ASP A 254 -17.78 -17.52 -10.51
N ASN A 255 -17.35 -16.29 -10.24
CA ASN A 255 -18.03 -15.35 -9.35
C ASN A 255 -18.64 -14.14 -10.09
N ARG A 256 -19.27 -14.35 -11.25
CA ARG A 256 -20.00 -13.31 -12.01
C ARG A 256 -20.91 -12.45 -11.12
N TYR A 257 -21.58 -13.07 -10.15
CA TYR A 257 -22.52 -12.44 -9.24
C TYR A 257 -21.90 -11.35 -8.35
N LEU A 258 -20.60 -11.42 -8.07
CA LEU A 258 -19.92 -10.35 -7.34
C LEU A 258 -19.70 -9.12 -8.22
N TRP A 259 -19.46 -9.33 -9.52
CA TRP A 259 -19.19 -8.28 -10.51
C TRP A 259 -20.47 -7.61 -11.04
N ASP A 260 -21.56 -8.36 -11.15
CA ASP A 260 -22.82 -7.92 -11.73
C ASP A 260 -23.74 -7.26 -10.68
N PHE A 261 -23.74 -5.91 -10.66
CA PHE A 261 -24.52 -5.07 -9.73
C PHE A 261 -26.04 -5.30 -9.75
N SER A 262 -26.60 -5.79 -10.86
CA SER A 262 -28.04 -5.96 -11.05
C SER A 262 -28.64 -7.13 -10.26
N GLU A 263 -27.83 -8.06 -9.80
CA GLU A 263 -28.30 -9.24 -9.07
C GLU A 263 -28.20 -9.01 -7.56
N LYS A 264 -29.33 -9.03 -6.85
CA LYS A 264 -29.34 -8.94 -5.39
C LYS A 264 -28.63 -10.16 -4.81
N LEU A 265 -27.41 -9.98 -4.30
CA LEU A 265 -26.69 -11.01 -3.57
C LEU A 265 -27.50 -11.44 -2.33
N ASN A 266 -27.73 -12.74 -2.23
CA ASN A 266 -28.47 -13.33 -1.11
C ASN A 266 -27.74 -13.06 0.21
N SER A 267 -28.52 -12.70 1.23
CA SER A 267 -27.99 -12.43 2.56
C SER A 267 -27.64 -13.74 3.29
N PRO A 268 -26.71 -13.72 4.25
CA PRO A 268 -26.45 -14.90 5.07
C PRO A 268 -27.69 -15.29 5.86
N VAL A 269 -27.84 -16.59 6.15
CA VAL A 269 -28.92 -17.08 7.01
C VAL A 269 -28.87 -16.36 8.38
N PRO A 270 -30.01 -15.85 8.89
CA PRO A 270 -30.09 -15.20 10.19
C PRO A 270 -29.56 -16.07 11.34
N GLU A 271 -28.92 -15.43 12.32
CA GLU A 271 -28.25 -16.13 13.44
C GLU A 271 -29.23 -16.97 14.26
N ASN A 272 -30.46 -16.49 14.49
CA ASN A 272 -31.50 -17.22 15.24
C ASN A 272 -31.88 -18.56 14.58
N ILE A 273 -31.95 -18.60 13.25
CA ILE A 273 -32.24 -19.82 12.49
C ILE A 273 -31.07 -20.80 12.63
N LEU A 274 -29.84 -20.34 12.40
CA LEU A 274 -28.63 -21.16 12.58
C LEU A 274 -28.47 -21.68 14.01
N CYS A 275 -28.76 -20.86 15.02
CA CYS A 275 -28.73 -21.28 16.42
C CYS A 275 -29.76 -22.38 16.70
N THR A 276 -30.96 -22.28 16.11
CA THR A 276 -32.01 -23.28 16.24
C THR A 276 -31.60 -24.60 15.58
N GLU A 277 -31.05 -24.55 14.36
CA GLU A 277 -30.51 -25.73 13.68
C GLU A 277 -29.36 -26.38 14.46
N LYS A 278 -28.39 -25.58 14.93
CA LYS A 278 -27.27 -26.07 15.76
C LYS A 278 -27.77 -26.72 17.05
N ARG A 279 -28.78 -26.12 17.71
CA ARG A 279 -29.40 -26.70 18.90
C ARG A 279 -30.04 -28.06 18.58
N GLN A 280 -30.79 -28.16 17.49
CA GLN A 280 -31.41 -29.42 17.07
C GLN A 280 -30.35 -30.48 16.75
N ARG A 281 -29.27 -30.14 16.04
CA ARG A 281 -28.15 -31.06 15.77
C ARG A 281 -27.49 -31.55 17.07
N ARG A 282 -27.32 -30.66 18.07
CA ARG A 282 -26.80 -31.04 19.39
C ARG A 282 -27.77 -31.95 20.15
N LEU A 283 -29.07 -31.67 20.14
CA LEU A 283 -30.07 -32.55 20.77
C LEU A 283 -30.05 -33.94 20.13
N LYS A 284 -29.98 -34.02 18.80
CA LYS A 284 -29.82 -35.28 18.06
C LYS A 284 -28.52 -36.00 18.44
N TYR A 285 -27.40 -35.28 18.52
CA TYR A 285 -26.11 -35.84 18.94
C TYR A 285 -26.13 -36.41 20.36
N PHE A 286 -26.82 -35.73 21.29
CA PHE A 286 -27.00 -36.21 22.67
C PHE A 286 -28.19 -37.17 22.83
N TYR A 287 -28.87 -37.56 21.75
CA TYR A 287 -30.08 -38.39 21.79
C TYR A 287 -31.18 -37.84 22.71
N LEU A 288 -31.26 -36.52 22.85
CA LEU A 288 -32.27 -35.78 23.63
C LEU A 288 -33.41 -35.25 22.74
N ASP A 289 -33.53 -35.75 21.52
CA ASP A 289 -34.60 -35.37 20.60
C ASP A 289 -35.93 -35.91 21.17
N PRO A 290 -36.94 -35.07 21.46
CA PRO A 290 -38.25 -35.58 21.86
C PRO A 290 -38.77 -36.45 20.72
N ALA A 291 -38.92 -37.75 20.98
CA ALA A 291 -39.36 -38.73 20.00
C ALA A 291 -40.65 -38.25 19.29
N GLY A 292 -40.55 -37.97 17.98
CA GLY A 292 -41.71 -37.92 17.08
C GLY A 292 -42.19 -36.58 16.54
N ASP A 293 -41.44 -35.48 16.63
CA ASP A 293 -41.85 -34.23 15.95
C ASP A 293 -41.11 -34.11 14.60
N ASP A 294 -41.65 -34.78 13.58
CA ASP A 294 -41.23 -34.68 12.17
C ASP A 294 -41.65 -33.29 11.62
N LYS A 295 -41.10 -32.23 12.21
CA LYS A 295 -41.27 -30.88 11.69
C LYS A 295 -40.52 -30.83 10.37
N GLN A 296 -41.27 -30.69 9.28
CA GLN A 296 -40.74 -30.39 7.96
C GLN A 296 -39.60 -29.35 8.10
N PRO A 297 -38.49 -29.50 7.34
CA PRO A 297 -37.44 -28.51 7.34
C PRO A 297 -38.08 -27.14 7.11
N PRO A 298 -37.71 -26.10 7.88
CA PRO A 298 -38.29 -24.78 7.69
C PRO A 298 -38.16 -24.43 6.22
N LYS A 299 -39.28 -24.07 5.57
CA LYS A 299 -39.29 -23.63 4.16
C LYS A 299 -38.15 -22.64 4.00
N LYS A 300 -37.19 -22.92 3.10
CA LYS A 300 -36.07 -22.01 2.82
C LYS A 300 -36.67 -20.65 2.56
N ALA A 301 -36.50 -19.72 3.50
CA ALA A 301 -37.01 -18.38 3.35
C ALA A 301 -36.32 -17.77 2.11
N GLU A 302 -37.12 -17.27 1.17
CA GLU A 302 -36.64 -16.66 -0.06
C GLU A 302 -35.66 -15.52 0.28
N GLY A 303 -34.47 -15.53 -0.33
CA GLY A 303 -33.46 -14.47 -0.18
C GLY A 303 -32.28 -14.73 0.77
N PHE A 304 -32.22 -15.89 1.44
CA PHE A 304 -31.04 -16.29 2.22
C PHE A 304 -30.23 -17.39 1.54
N SER A 305 -28.90 -17.30 1.67
CA SER A 305 -27.97 -18.31 1.17
C SER A 305 -27.12 -18.87 2.29
N GLN A 306 -26.81 -20.17 2.18
CA GLN A 306 -25.83 -20.87 3.02
C GLN A 306 -24.43 -20.91 2.37
N SER A 307 -24.28 -20.29 1.20
CA SER A 307 -23.02 -20.13 0.49
C SER A 307 -22.80 -18.68 0.07
N CYS A 308 -21.54 -18.26 0.08
CA CYS A 308 -21.09 -16.93 -0.25
C CYS A 308 -20.03 -16.98 -1.35
N PRO A 309 -20.22 -16.28 -2.49
CA PRO A 309 -19.13 -16.05 -3.41
C PRO A 309 -18.13 -15.06 -2.79
N ILE A 310 -16.84 -15.34 -2.91
CA ILE A 310 -15.75 -14.50 -2.41
C ILE A 310 -14.60 -14.41 -3.42
N LEU A 311 -13.89 -13.29 -3.43
CA LEU A 311 -12.57 -13.22 -4.07
C LEU A 311 -11.50 -13.21 -2.97
N LEU A 312 -10.57 -14.14 -3.07
CA LEU A 312 -9.40 -14.21 -2.20
C LEU A 312 -8.21 -13.62 -2.94
N LEU A 313 -7.60 -12.58 -2.37
CA LEU A 313 -6.48 -11.86 -2.95
C LEU A 313 -5.22 -12.14 -2.14
N LYS A 314 -4.19 -12.70 -2.78
CA LYS A 314 -2.86 -12.83 -2.17
C LYS A 314 -2.04 -11.59 -2.46
N HIS A 315 -1.55 -10.90 -1.44
CA HIS A 315 -0.69 -9.75 -1.62
C HIS A 315 0.77 -10.16 -1.69
N ALA A 316 1.60 -9.36 -2.37
CA ALA A 316 3.04 -9.51 -2.32
C ALA A 316 3.56 -9.46 -0.87
N ASN A 317 4.54 -10.31 -0.56
CA ASN A 317 5.19 -10.33 0.74
C ASN A 317 6.10 -9.09 0.88
N GLN A 318 5.80 -8.22 1.84
CA GLN A 318 6.56 -6.98 2.05
C GLN A 318 6.84 -6.70 3.53
N GLY A 319 8.12 -6.59 3.88
CA GLY A 319 8.54 -6.24 5.24
C GLY A 319 7.99 -7.23 6.27
N ASN A 320 7.31 -6.74 7.30
CA ASN A 320 6.69 -7.59 8.32
C ASN A 320 5.30 -8.12 7.91
N PHE A 321 4.76 -7.72 6.76
CA PHE A 321 3.52 -8.26 6.21
C PHE A 321 3.79 -9.50 5.36
N ASN A 322 4.22 -10.57 6.01
CA ASN A 322 4.26 -11.88 5.39
C ASN A 322 2.85 -12.47 5.35
N ASN A 323 2.50 -13.09 4.21
CA ASN A 323 1.22 -13.75 4.00
C ASN A 323 0.02 -12.83 4.26
N ARG A 324 0.00 -11.66 3.61
CA ARG A 324 -1.15 -10.75 3.62
C ARG A 324 -2.21 -11.24 2.63
N TRP A 325 -3.43 -11.42 3.12
CA TRP A 325 -4.58 -11.86 2.35
C TRP A 325 -5.72 -10.86 2.46
N SER A 326 -6.51 -10.73 1.40
CA SER A 326 -7.76 -9.98 1.45
C SER A 326 -8.91 -10.85 0.96
N ILE A 327 -9.99 -10.88 1.73
CA ILE A 327 -11.25 -11.52 1.35
C ILE A 327 -12.19 -10.40 0.91
N VAL A 328 -12.59 -10.42 -0.36
CA VAL A 328 -13.61 -9.53 -0.91
C VAL A 328 -14.94 -10.29 -0.93
N LEU A 329 -15.95 -9.74 -0.28
CA LEU A 329 -17.26 -10.37 -0.09
C LEU A 329 -18.38 -9.33 -0.01
N PRO A 330 -19.66 -9.71 -0.16
CA PRO A 330 -20.78 -8.79 -0.01
C PRO A 330 -20.87 -8.24 1.41
N LEU A 331 -21.25 -6.97 1.56
CA LEU A 331 -21.27 -6.30 2.87
C LEU A 331 -22.13 -7.05 3.92
N SER A 332 -23.23 -7.67 3.49
CA SER A 332 -24.13 -8.44 4.37
C SER A 332 -23.46 -9.65 5.03
N TRP A 333 -22.41 -10.22 4.42
CA TRP A 333 -21.69 -11.40 4.89
C TRP A 333 -20.54 -11.09 5.86
N VAL A 334 -20.17 -9.82 6.05
CA VAL A 334 -19.02 -9.42 6.89
C VAL A 334 -19.11 -10.00 8.30
N LYS A 335 -20.27 -9.89 8.95
CA LYS A 335 -20.46 -10.41 10.31
C LYS A 335 -20.30 -11.93 10.37
N ALA A 336 -20.76 -12.65 9.34
CA ALA A 336 -20.68 -14.11 9.26
C ALA A 336 -19.24 -14.61 9.13
N PHE A 337 -18.35 -13.85 8.49
CA PHE A 337 -16.92 -14.17 8.37
C PHE A 337 -16.10 -13.66 9.56
N TRP A 338 -16.43 -12.47 10.08
CA TRP A 338 -15.68 -11.81 11.16
C TRP A 338 -15.66 -12.64 12.45
N ILE A 339 -16.81 -13.19 12.86
CA ILE A 339 -16.91 -13.95 14.11
C ILE A 339 -16.03 -15.24 14.07
N PRO A 340 -16.12 -16.09 13.02
CA PRO A 340 -15.24 -17.24 12.86
C PRO A 340 -13.74 -16.88 12.84
N LEU A 341 -13.35 -15.80 12.16
CA LEU A 341 -11.96 -15.32 12.14
C LEU A 341 -11.43 -15.09 13.55
N VAL A 342 -12.15 -14.29 14.34
CA VAL A 342 -11.74 -13.96 15.71
C VAL A 342 -11.76 -15.19 16.61
N SER A 343 -12.83 -16.01 16.53
CA SER A 343 -12.97 -17.21 17.37
C SER A 343 -11.90 -18.28 17.12
N ARG A 344 -11.27 -18.28 15.93
CA ARG A 344 -10.19 -19.22 15.55
C ARG A 344 -8.79 -18.64 15.73
N GLY A 345 -8.66 -17.55 16.48
CA GLY A 345 -7.37 -17.01 16.93
C GLY A 345 -6.86 -15.79 16.15
N ALA A 346 -7.64 -15.23 15.21
CA ALA A 346 -7.29 -13.95 14.61
C ALA A 346 -7.53 -12.81 15.62
N HIS A 347 -6.59 -11.87 15.69
CA HIS A 347 -6.74 -10.69 16.53
C HIS A 347 -7.22 -9.51 15.68
N ALA A 348 -8.32 -8.88 16.11
CA ALA A 348 -8.80 -7.66 15.46
C ALA A 348 -7.84 -6.49 15.75
N ILE A 349 -7.43 -5.79 14.69
CA ILE A 349 -6.57 -4.61 14.78
C ILE A 349 -7.29 -3.39 14.23
N GLY A 350 -7.02 -2.21 14.82
CA GLY A 350 -7.57 -0.95 14.37
C GLY A 350 -6.68 -0.26 13.32
N LEU A 351 -7.10 0.93 12.89
CA LEU A 351 -6.32 1.77 11.96
C LEU A 351 -4.95 2.16 12.52
N ARG A 352 -4.86 2.37 13.84
CA ARG A 352 -3.61 2.72 14.52
C ARG A 352 -2.60 1.58 14.45
N GLU A 353 -3.00 0.37 14.82
CA GLU A 353 -2.12 -0.80 14.79
C GLU A 353 -1.74 -1.15 13.34
N ARG A 354 -2.68 -1.04 12.39
CA ARG A 354 -2.38 -1.19 10.96
C ARG A 354 -1.28 -0.21 10.52
N ARG A 355 -1.37 1.07 10.90
CA ARG A 355 -0.33 2.08 10.62
C ARG A 355 0.99 1.66 11.27
N TRP A 356 1.00 1.26 12.54
CA TRP A 356 2.22 0.81 13.23
C TRP A 356 2.94 -0.36 12.54
N ILE A 357 2.21 -1.35 12.03
CA ILE A 357 2.83 -2.49 11.33
C ILE A 357 3.46 -2.03 9.99
N ALA A 358 2.80 -1.12 9.27
CA ALA A 358 3.33 -0.50 8.04
C ALA A 358 4.55 0.36 8.31
N SER A 359 4.45 1.28 9.27
CA SER A 359 5.54 2.17 9.67
C SER A 359 6.76 1.41 10.19
N GLY A 360 6.55 0.35 10.99
CA GLY A 360 7.62 -0.52 11.47
C GLY A 360 8.35 -1.29 10.36
N SER A 361 7.73 -1.39 9.17
CA SER A 361 8.33 -1.99 7.97
C SER A 361 8.82 -0.94 6.96
N GLY A 362 8.74 0.36 7.30
CA GLY A 362 9.08 1.45 6.38
C GLY A 362 8.14 1.56 5.18
N LEU A 363 6.92 1.03 5.27
CA LEU A 363 5.95 1.05 4.17
C LEU A 363 5.05 2.30 4.30
N PRO A 364 4.75 2.99 3.18
CA PRO A 364 3.95 4.21 3.22
C PRO A 364 2.49 3.90 3.58
N THR A 365 1.84 4.79 4.32
CA THR A 365 0.43 4.66 4.69
C THR A 365 -0.36 5.86 4.19
N PHE A 366 -1.35 5.63 3.33
CA PHE A 366 -2.25 6.69 2.88
C PHE A 366 -3.32 7.00 3.94
N PRO A 367 -3.65 8.27 4.19
CA PRO A 367 -3.12 9.48 3.56
C PRO A 367 -1.88 10.09 4.26
N PHE A 368 -1.42 9.54 5.39
CA PHE A 368 -0.37 10.12 6.25
C PHE A 368 0.98 10.40 5.55
N ASP A 369 1.45 9.50 4.70
CA ASP A 369 2.75 9.62 4.02
C ASP A 369 2.62 10.19 2.59
N PHE A 370 1.55 10.94 2.29
CA PHE A 370 1.27 11.47 0.95
C PHE A 370 1.04 13.00 0.98
N PRO A 371 2.08 13.80 1.24
CA PRO A 371 1.90 15.23 1.49
C PRO A 371 1.44 16.05 0.28
N ASP A 372 1.51 15.48 -0.93
CA ASP A 372 1.08 16.08 -2.20
C ASP A 372 -0.40 15.83 -2.55
N CYS A 373 -1.18 15.16 -1.69
CA CYS A 373 -2.61 14.90 -1.92
C CYS A 373 -3.54 15.79 -1.06
N MET A 374 -4.77 16.00 -1.55
CA MET A 374 -5.80 16.75 -0.83
C MET A 374 -6.28 16.02 0.43
N ALA A 375 -6.29 14.69 0.41
CA ALA A 375 -6.67 13.87 1.57
C ALA A 375 -5.72 14.10 2.76
N TYR A 376 -4.41 14.22 2.50
CA TYR A 376 -3.42 14.57 3.52
C TYR A 376 -3.65 15.96 4.08
N SER A 377 -3.83 16.96 3.22
CA SER A 377 -4.06 18.34 3.65
C SER A 377 -5.29 18.46 4.56
N THR A 378 -6.36 17.75 4.22
CA THR A 378 -7.60 17.69 5.02
C THR A 378 -7.36 16.98 6.36
N LEU A 379 -6.62 15.87 6.37
CA LEU A 379 -6.26 15.14 7.58
C LEU A 379 -5.43 16.02 8.52
N MET A 380 -4.37 16.66 8.02
CA MET A 380 -3.48 17.49 8.81
C MET A 380 -4.20 18.73 9.38
N ALA A 381 -5.14 19.31 8.64
CA ALA A 381 -5.99 20.38 9.16
C ALA A 381 -6.87 19.91 10.34
N ALA A 382 -7.45 18.71 10.25
CA ALA A 382 -8.21 18.11 11.34
C ALA A 382 -7.30 17.77 12.55
N GLU A 383 -6.10 17.26 12.32
CA GLU A 383 -5.12 17.00 13.39
C GLU A 383 -4.65 18.29 14.06
N ALA A 384 -4.41 19.36 13.30
CA ALA A 384 -4.01 20.66 13.83
C ALA A 384 -5.10 21.28 14.72
N THR A 385 -6.38 21.17 14.31
CA THR A 385 -7.52 21.64 15.13
C THR A 385 -7.69 20.80 16.39
N ALA A 386 -7.61 19.47 16.29
CA ALA A 386 -7.66 18.57 17.45
C ALA A 386 -6.51 18.84 18.44
N ALA A 387 -5.29 19.04 17.92
CA ALA A 387 -4.12 19.38 18.73
C ALA A 387 -4.31 20.72 19.46
N ARG A 388 -4.82 21.75 18.77
CA ARG A 388 -5.10 23.07 19.36
C ARG A 388 -6.15 22.96 20.48
N ASN A 389 -7.28 22.31 20.21
CA ASN A 389 -8.34 22.10 21.21
C ASN A 389 -7.80 21.35 22.44
N SER A 390 -7.00 20.29 22.22
CA SER A 390 -6.40 19.53 23.32
C SER A 390 -5.41 20.33 24.16
N ALA A 391 -4.72 21.30 23.54
CA ALA A 391 -3.78 22.19 24.22
C ALA A 391 -4.52 23.26 25.02
N GLU A 392 -5.63 23.79 24.50
CA GLU A 392 -6.47 24.80 25.17
C GLU A 392 -7.11 24.29 26.46
N LEU A 393 -7.48 23.00 26.52
CA LEU A 393 -7.98 22.34 27.72
C LEU A 393 -6.93 22.22 28.84
N ARG A 394 -5.64 22.36 28.51
CA ARG A 394 -4.55 22.26 29.51
C ARG A 394 -4.25 23.63 30.12
N PRO A 395 -3.92 23.68 31.42
CA PRO A 395 -3.46 24.91 32.07
C PRO A 395 -2.14 25.38 31.45
N LEU A 396 -1.89 26.70 31.49
CA LEU A 396 -0.74 27.32 30.81
C LEU A 396 0.61 26.69 31.19
N ALA A 397 0.78 26.26 32.44
CA ALA A 397 2.02 25.66 32.93
C ALA A 397 2.34 24.26 32.33
N VAL A 398 1.31 23.52 31.89
CA VAL A 398 1.43 22.15 31.34
C VAL A 398 1.11 22.11 29.84
N ARG A 399 0.71 23.26 29.27
CA ARG A 399 0.38 23.38 27.86
C ARG A 399 1.65 23.19 27.02
N PRO A 400 1.66 22.22 26.09
CA PRO A 400 2.82 22.02 25.25
C PRO A 400 3.00 23.20 24.29
N SER A 401 4.23 23.41 23.82
CA SER A 401 4.48 24.39 22.76
C SER A 401 3.72 24.03 21.48
N ILE A 402 3.15 25.05 20.85
CA ILE A 402 2.50 24.92 19.54
C ILE A 402 3.57 24.56 18.52
N VAL A 403 3.25 23.63 17.64
CA VAL A 403 4.12 23.17 16.55
C VAL A 403 3.33 23.23 15.24
N PRO A 404 4.00 23.45 14.09
CA PRO A 404 3.35 23.44 12.79
C PRO A 404 2.83 22.04 12.44
N ILE A 405 1.54 21.99 12.10
CA ILE A 405 0.85 20.82 11.53
C ILE A 405 -0.01 21.35 10.38
N PRO A 406 0.21 20.91 9.12
CA PRO A 406 1.30 20.04 8.65
C PRO A 406 2.69 20.68 8.80
N PRO A 407 3.79 19.91 8.56
CA PRO A 407 5.13 20.47 8.47
C PRO A 407 5.22 21.58 7.40
N PRO A 408 5.99 22.65 7.65
CA PRO A 408 6.08 23.78 6.73
C PRO A 408 7.05 23.49 5.59
N TRP A 409 6.62 22.70 4.60
CA TRP A 409 7.46 22.26 3.47
C TRP A 409 8.13 23.41 2.72
N ASP A 410 7.45 24.56 2.58
CA ASP A 410 7.94 25.73 1.87
C ASP A 410 9.25 26.29 2.44
N CYS A 411 9.55 26.06 3.73
CA CYS A 411 10.79 26.55 4.32
C CYS A 411 12.05 25.88 3.73
N ILE A 412 11.89 24.70 3.11
CA ILE A 412 12.99 23.99 2.43
C ILE A 412 13.46 24.77 1.20
N LEU A 413 12.58 25.54 0.54
CA LEU A 413 12.95 26.41 -0.58
C LEU A 413 13.94 27.50 -0.14
N CYS A 414 13.83 27.99 1.09
CA CYS A 414 14.79 28.95 1.64
C CYS A 414 16.18 28.33 1.76
N THR A 415 16.28 27.07 2.24
CA THR A 415 17.54 26.32 2.28
C THR A 415 18.13 26.17 0.88
N LEU A 416 17.31 25.73 -0.08
CA LEU A 416 17.75 25.52 -1.46
C LEU A 416 18.28 26.82 -2.10
N ARG A 417 17.56 27.94 -1.91
CA ARG A 417 18.00 29.26 -2.40
C ARG A 417 19.29 29.70 -1.73
N ASN A 418 19.44 29.53 -0.42
CA ASN A 418 20.67 29.96 0.27
C ASN A 418 21.91 29.17 -0.18
N GLU A 419 21.78 27.86 -0.43
CA GLU A 419 22.87 27.06 -0.99
C GLU A 419 23.20 27.43 -2.45
N LEU A 420 22.18 27.81 -3.25
CA LEU A 420 22.40 28.40 -4.58
C LEU A 420 23.19 29.73 -4.52
N HIS A 421 22.91 30.59 -3.53
CA HIS A 421 23.58 31.90 -3.40
C HIS A 421 25.01 31.80 -2.85
N LYS A 422 25.38 30.72 -2.16
CA LYS A 422 26.75 30.52 -1.65
C LYS A 422 27.77 30.11 -2.72
N GLY A 423 27.37 29.98 -3.99
CA GLY A 423 28.32 29.78 -5.09
C GLY A 423 29.00 28.40 -5.12
N ASN A 424 28.50 27.38 -4.42
CA ASN A 424 29.05 26.01 -4.46
C ASN A 424 28.66 25.23 -5.74
N ILE A 425 28.45 25.91 -6.87
CA ILE A 425 28.27 25.28 -8.19
C ILE A 425 29.48 25.59 -9.07
N GLU A 426 30.66 25.15 -8.64
CA GLU A 426 31.79 24.90 -9.54
C GLU A 426 32.20 23.41 -9.57
N THR A 427 31.44 22.53 -8.92
CA THR A 427 31.68 21.07 -8.98
C THR A 427 30.41 20.29 -9.32
N LEU A 428 29.71 20.71 -10.37
CA LEU A 428 29.11 19.73 -11.28
C LEU A 428 29.90 19.83 -12.57
N ASN A 429 30.96 19.02 -12.66
CA ASN A 429 31.78 18.86 -13.85
C ASN A 429 30.94 18.14 -14.93
N LEU A 430 30.04 18.88 -15.57
CA LEU A 430 29.70 18.70 -16.97
C LEU A 430 30.39 19.87 -17.67
N GLN A 431 31.48 19.56 -18.39
CA GLN A 431 32.37 20.57 -18.99
C GLN A 431 31.63 21.58 -19.88
N PRO A 432 32.17 22.81 -20.02
CA PRO A 432 31.43 24.00 -20.37
C PRO A 432 31.40 24.27 -21.88
N LEU A 433 30.35 24.94 -22.35
CA LEU A 433 30.51 25.86 -23.47
C LEU A 433 29.83 27.18 -23.14
N VAL A 434 30.63 28.24 -23.28
CA VAL A 434 30.31 29.67 -23.34
C VAL A 434 30.19 30.39 -21.99
N SER A 435 31.33 30.96 -21.61
CA SER A 435 31.49 32.17 -20.81
C SER A 435 30.53 33.27 -21.27
N GLU A 436 29.87 33.95 -20.34
CA GLU A 436 29.88 35.41 -20.29
C GLU A 436 29.27 35.94 -18.98
N SER A 437 29.90 37.00 -18.49
CA SER A 437 29.71 37.72 -17.24
C SER A 437 28.31 38.32 -17.04
N ILE A 438 27.76 38.22 -15.82
CA ILE A 438 26.61 39.02 -15.35
C ILE A 438 26.98 39.71 -14.03
N PRO A 439 26.66 41.01 -13.86
CA PRO A 439 27.27 41.88 -12.86
C PRO A 439 26.70 41.71 -11.44
N MET A 440 27.59 42.03 -10.50
CA MET A 440 27.39 42.21 -9.06
C MET A 440 26.18 43.12 -8.76
N VAL A 441 25.16 42.59 -8.08
CA VAL A 441 24.10 43.41 -7.45
C VAL A 441 24.06 43.10 -5.95
N SER A 442 24.31 44.17 -5.20
CA SER A 442 24.32 44.34 -3.75
C SER A 442 23.03 43.91 -3.05
N GLU A 443 23.22 43.38 -1.83
CA GLU A 443 22.33 43.44 -0.67
C GLU A 443 20.81 43.43 -0.91
N ILE A 444 20.16 42.30 -0.61
CA ILE A 444 18.70 42.28 -0.37
C ILE A 444 18.45 41.95 1.11
N ARG A 445 18.56 43.00 1.93
CA ARG A 445 17.67 43.20 3.06
C ARG A 445 16.32 43.57 2.46
N ASN A 446 15.39 42.62 2.33
CA ASN A 446 13.95 42.87 2.31
C ASN A 446 13.15 41.56 2.28
N SER A 447 12.46 41.33 3.39
CA SER A 447 11.21 40.58 3.49
C SER A 447 10.21 41.08 2.44
N GLN A 448 10.07 40.35 1.33
CA GLN A 448 8.93 40.48 0.44
C GLN A 448 8.10 39.21 0.50
N SER A 449 6.91 39.39 1.07
CA SER A 449 5.79 38.46 1.12
C SER A 449 5.45 37.94 -0.27
N PHE A 450 5.64 36.64 -0.51
CA PHE A 450 5.08 35.99 -1.69
C PHE A 450 3.58 35.76 -1.48
N THR A 451 2.78 36.60 -2.11
CA THR A 451 1.34 36.39 -2.31
C THR A 451 1.14 35.27 -3.33
N SER A 452 1.12 34.00 -2.87
CA SER A 452 0.48 32.94 -3.63
C SER A 452 -1.03 33.04 -3.42
N ALA A 453 -1.73 33.52 -4.44
CA ALA A 453 -3.18 33.46 -4.49
C ALA A 453 -3.59 31.99 -4.65
N GLN A 454 -3.95 31.35 -3.53
CA GLN A 454 -5.08 30.44 -3.31
C GLN A 454 -4.97 29.91 -1.86
N GLY A 455 -6.08 29.98 -1.11
CA GLY A 455 -6.11 29.63 0.30
C GLY A 455 -5.92 28.14 0.56
N GLY A 456 -5.25 27.83 1.68
CA GLY A 456 -5.03 26.47 2.19
C GLY A 456 -3.62 25.96 1.92
N GLY A 457 -2.88 25.59 2.98
CA GLY A 457 -1.48 25.16 2.95
C GLY A 457 -1.23 23.80 2.28
N SER A 458 -1.58 23.67 1.01
CA SER A 458 -1.24 22.52 0.18
C SER A 458 0.22 22.57 -0.24
N PHE A 459 0.92 21.45 -0.14
CA PHE A 459 2.27 21.30 -0.70
C PHE A 459 2.24 21.51 -2.22
N SER A 460 3.17 22.31 -2.75
CA SER A 460 3.23 22.66 -4.18
C SER A 460 4.42 22.04 -4.93
N GLY A 461 5.03 20.98 -4.39
CA GLY A 461 6.16 20.29 -4.99
C GLY A 461 5.79 18.98 -5.71
N PHE A 462 6.82 18.25 -6.15
CA PHE A 462 6.74 16.97 -6.82
C PHE A 462 7.33 15.87 -5.95
N ILE A 463 6.67 14.71 -5.91
CA ILE A 463 7.15 13.52 -5.18
C ILE A 463 7.26 12.37 -6.19
N PRO A 464 8.48 12.04 -6.64
CA PRO A 464 8.68 10.89 -7.51
C PRO A 464 8.39 9.60 -6.73
N ARG A 465 7.57 8.74 -7.33
CA ARG A 465 7.19 7.42 -6.78
C ARG A 465 7.80 6.25 -7.55
N THR A 466 8.43 6.55 -8.69
CA THR A 466 9.16 5.60 -9.54
C THR A 466 10.46 6.23 -10.03
N VAL A 467 11.44 5.39 -10.33
CA VAL A 467 12.74 5.82 -10.89
C VAL A 467 12.55 6.53 -12.25
N ASP A 468 11.60 6.07 -13.07
CA ASP A 468 11.28 6.69 -14.35
C ASP A 468 10.70 8.10 -14.18
N ALA A 469 9.81 8.30 -13.20
CA ALA A 469 9.22 9.59 -12.92
C ALA A 469 10.28 10.59 -12.42
N LEU A 470 11.19 10.13 -11.55
CA LEU A 470 12.36 10.90 -11.10
C LEU A 470 13.26 11.28 -12.30
N THR A 471 13.62 10.30 -13.12
CA THR A 471 14.51 10.50 -14.27
C THR A 471 13.88 11.47 -15.28
N LYS A 472 12.58 11.34 -15.55
CA LYS A 472 11.85 12.25 -16.44
C LYS A 472 11.79 13.67 -15.87
N TYR A 473 11.57 13.81 -14.56
CA TYR A 473 11.59 15.11 -13.90
C TYR A 473 12.96 15.78 -14.03
N LEU A 474 14.05 15.05 -13.72
CA LEU A 474 15.42 15.56 -13.83
C LEU A 474 15.78 15.92 -15.27
N LYS A 475 15.43 15.09 -16.26
CA LYS A 475 15.64 15.38 -17.69
C LYS A 475 14.90 16.64 -18.13
N ASN A 476 13.62 16.77 -17.79
CA ASN A 476 12.83 17.95 -18.14
C ASN A 476 13.38 19.24 -17.51
N PHE A 477 13.95 19.12 -16.31
CA PHE A 477 14.60 20.24 -15.62
C PHE A 477 15.90 20.65 -16.32
N LEU A 478 16.69 19.68 -16.80
CA LEU A 478 17.95 19.90 -17.51
C LEU A 478 17.74 20.34 -18.97
N SER A 479 16.65 19.94 -19.62
CA SER A 479 16.31 20.28 -21.00
C SER A 479 15.51 21.59 -21.13
N GLY A 480 15.43 22.39 -20.07
CA GLY A 480 14.74 23.69 -20.09
C GLY A 480 15.38 24.61 -21.12
N ASN A 481 14.67 24.88 -22.22
CA ASN A 481 15.06 25.85 -23.24
C ASN A 481 15.46 27.19 -22.62
N VAL A 482 16.62 27.71 -23.03
CA VAL A 482 17.24 28.99 -22.63
C VAL A 482 16.31 30.21 -22.80
N ASN A 483 15.19 30.07 -23.51
CA ASN A 483 14.27 31.17 -23.86
C ASN A 483 12.92 31.16 -23.14
N GLN A 484 12.71 30.29 -22.15
CA GLN A 484 11.55 30.39 -21.25
C GLN A 484 12.04 30.73 -19.85
N ARG A 485 11.42 31.76 -19.22
CA ARG A 485 11.71 32.18 -17.84
C ARG A 485 11.90 30.93 -16.96
N PRO A 486 12.91 30.90 -16.07
CA PRO A 486 13.19 29.73 -15.24
C PRO A 486 11.89 29.34 -14.54
N ALA A 487 11.36 28.17 -14.86
CA ALA A 487 10.20 27.63 -14.19
C ALA A 487 10.50 27.68 -12.68
N GLU A 488 9.64 28.34 -11.91
CA GLU A 488 9.80 28.49 -10.46
C GLU A 488 10.24 27.15 -9.88
N SER A 489 11.39 27.13 -9.17
CA SER A 489 12.00 25.89 -8.71
C SER A 489 11.07 25.20 -7.70
N LYS A 490 10.24 24.27 -8.17
CA LYS A 490 9.40 23.43 -7.32
C LYS A 490 10.27 22.45 -6.54
N LEU A 491 9.88 22.19 -5.29
CA LEU A 491 10.50 21.16 -4.45
C LEU A 491 10.34 19.79 -5.11
N CYS A 492 11.39 18.98 -5.05
CA CYS A 492 11.37 17.57 -5.42
C CYS A 492 11.73 16.76 -4.17
N LEU A 493 10.71 16.22 -3.51
CA LEU A 493 10.91 15.48 -2.26
C LEU A 493 10.89 13.98 -2.51
N GLU A 494 11.95 13.30 -2.13
CA GLU A 494 12.03 11.84 -2.16
C GLU A 494 11.73 11.23 -0.79
N ARG A 495 11.14 10.04 -0.80
CA ARG A 495 10.90 9.27 0.41
C ARG A 495 12.20 8.63 0.89
N VAL A 496 12.51 8.88 2.17
CA VAL A 496 13.73 8.44 2.84
C VAL A 496 13.34 7.66 4.10
N LEU A 497 13.98 6.50 4.29
CA LEU A 497 13.90 5.75 5.53
C LEU A 497 15.03 6.18 6.46
N LEU A 498 14.67 6.54 7.69
CA LEU A 498 15.60 6.99 8.71
C LEU A 498 15.72 5.95 9.81
N HIS A 499 16.97 5.62 10.14
CA HIS A 499 17.35 4.78 11.27
C HIS A 499 18.15 5.63 12.27
N SER A 500 17.94 5.41 13.56
CA SER A 500 18.74 6.08 14.58
C SER A 500 20.15 5.49 14.61
N TYR A 501 21.17 6.34 14.54
CA TYR A 501 22.57 5.91 14.64
C TYR A 501 22.97 5.59 16.09
N LYS A 502 22.43 6.35 17.05
CA LYS A 502 22.57 6.16 18.51
C LYS A 502 21.18 6.26 19.16
N GLU A 503 21.10 6.14 20.48
CA GLU A 503 19.85 6.23 21.22
C GLU A 503 19.02 7.47 20.86
N GLY A 504 17.76 7.22 20.48
CA GLY A 504 16.83 8.30 20.22
C GLY A 504 15.49 7.89 19.64
N VAL A 505 14.50 8.74 19.85
CA VAL A 505 13.15 8.57 19.33
C VAL A 505 12.83 9.72 18.41
N PHE A 506 12.46 9.40 17.17
CA PHE A 506 12.01 10.38 16.19
C PHE A 506 10.49 10.50 16.24
N GLU A 507 10.00 11.72 16.37
CA GLU A 507 8.58 12.04 16.44
C GLU A 507 8.02 12.43 15.06
N GLU A 508 6.71 12.26 14.88
CA GLU A 508 5.99 12.76 13.69
C GLU A 508 6.13 14.29 13.60
N GLY A 509 6.39 14.80 12.39
CA GLY A 509 6.65 16.22 12.14
C GLY A 509 8.05 16.70 12.54
N ALA A 510 8.96 15.81 12.97
CA ALA A 510 10.35 16.19 13.24
C ALA A 510 11.07 16.70 11.99
N ILE A 511 12.07 17.56 12.20
CA ILE A 511 12.85 18.19 11.13
C ILE A 511 14.05 17.33 10.80
N VAL A 512 14.30 17.12 9.51
CA VAL A 512 15.54 16.56 9.00
C VAL A 512 16.44 17.69 8.56
N CYS A 513 17.68 17.68 9.03
CA CYS A 513 18.66 18.71 8.77
C CYS A 513 19.96 18.16 8.16
N ALA A 514 20.57 18.99 7.32
CA ALA A 514 21.91 18.76 6.79
C ALA A 514 22.96 18.87 7.91
N PRO A 515 23.84 17.86 8.10
CA PRO A 515 25.00 18.02 8.96
C PRO A 515 26.03 18.95 8.31
N THR A 516 26.82 19.61 9.14
CA THR A 516 28.01 20.37 8.73
C THR A 516 29.24 19.46 8.74
N LEU A 517 30.35 19.92 8.13
CA LEU A 517 31.60 19.17 8.10
C LEU A 517 32.11 18.81 9.51
N THR A 518 31.97 19.72 10.47
CA THR A 518 32.38 19.47 11.86
C THR A 518 31.53 18.38 12.51
N ASP A 519 30.22 18.34 12.24
CA ASP A 519 29.35 17.28 12.76
C ASP A 519 29.72 15.90 12.21
N LEU A 520 30.19 15.83 10.96
CA LEU A 520 30.63 14.60 10.31
C LEU A 520 31.96 14.11 10.90
N LEU A 521 32.91 15.00 11.15
CA LEU A 521 34.18 14.65 11.80
C LEU A 521 33.96 14.13 13.23
N GLN A 522 33.03 14.75 13.98
CA GLN A 522 32.58 14.26 15.30
C GLN A 522 31.80 12.93 15.24
N TRP A 523 31.48 12.46 14.04
CA TRP A 523 30.81 11.17 13.84
C TRP A 523 31.80 10.01 13.87
N GLU A 524 33.04 10.23 13.42
CA GLU A 524 34.11 9.22 13.39
C GLU A 524 34.89 9.13 14.71
N SER A 525 34.94 10.20 15.50
CA SER A 525 35.52 10.16 16.84
C SER A 525 34.68 9.29 17.77
N SER A 526 35.19 8.10 18.08
CA SER A 526 34.51 7.05 18.85
C SER A 526 34.26 7.36 20.34
N SER A 527 34.54 8.58 20.81
CA SER A 527 34.35 8.91 22.23
C SER A 527 32.87 9.02 22.60
N GLU A 528 32.48 8.35 23.68
CA GLU A 528 31.12 8.35 24.22
C GLU A 528 30.69 9.70 24.81
N GLU A 529 31.63 10.63 25.02
CA GLU A 529 31.44 11.93 25.68
C GLU A 529 31.31 13.12 24.71
N HIS A 530 30.53 13.01 23.64
CA HIS A 530 30.25 14.17 22.78
C HIS A 530 28.90 14.79 23.14
N GLU A 531 28.93 16.07 23.53
CA GLU A 531 27.75 16.89 23.77
C GLU A 531 26.81 16.79 22.57
N ASN A 532 25.56 16.40 22.81
CA ASN A 532 24.54 16.36 21.77
C ASN A 532 24.38 17.76 21.20
N ILE A 533 24.61 17.92 19.89
CA ILE A 533 24.38 19.17 19.15
C ILE A 533 22.98 19.67 19.50
N GLN A 534 22.89 20.89 20.04
CA GLN A 534 21.64 21.44 20.59
C GLN A 534 21.47 22.89 20.17
N ILE A 535 20.23 23.27 19.86
CA ILE A 535 19.86 24.68 19.81
C ILE A 535 19.60 25.21 21.22
N PRO A 536 19.84 26.51 21.48
CA PRO A 536 19.41 27.14 22.73
C PRO A 536 17.93 26.91 23.03
N GLN A 537 17.59 26.54 24.27
CA GLN A 537 16.21 26.20 24.65
C GLN A 537 15.21 27.35 24.43
N SER A 538 15.67 28.59 24.58
CA SER A 538 14.87 29.79 24.30
C SER A 538 14.40 29.86 22.84
N LEU A 539 15.15 29.27 21.91
CA LEU A 539 14.89 29.33 20.48
C LEU A 539 13.97 28.22 19.97
N ILE A 540 13.67 27.19 20.79
CA ILE A 540 12.74 26.11 20.39
C ILE A 540 11.37 26.69 20.02
N LYS A 541 10.86 27.64 20.82
CA LYS A 541 9.55 28.27 20.61
C LYS A 541 9.51 29.23 19.43
N THR A 542 10.63 29.86 19.11
CA THR A 542 10.72 30.86 18.05
C THR A 542 11.18 30.27 16.72
N TYR A 543 11.66 29.02 16.70
CA TYR A 543 12.19 28.37 15.49
C TYR A 543 11.18 28.40 14.34
N PHE A 544 9.90 28.18 14.64
CA PHE A 544 8.80 28.44 13.72
C PHE A 544 7.82 29.40 14.37
N THR A 545 7.50 30.49 13.67
CA THR A 545 6.49 31.45 14.11
C THR A 545 5.29 31.42 13.17
N GLN A 546 4.09 31.38 13.73
CA GLN A 546 2.87 31.51 12.96
C GLN A 546 2.62 33.00 12.68
N GLN A 547 2.52 33.35 11.39
CA GLN A 547 2.13 34.69 10.94
C GLN A 547 0.62 34.91 11.12
N GLU A 548 0.17 36.17 11.05
CA GLU A 548 -1.26 36.52 11.06
C GLU A 548 -2.04 35.85 9.91
N SER A 549 -1.37 35.58 8.79
CA SER A 549 -1.90 34.82 7.66
C SER A 549 -2.19 33.35 7.98
N GLY A 550 -1.77 32.87 9.15
CA GLY A 550 -1.84 31.46 9.56
C GLY A 550 -0.69 30.60 9.03
N LYS A 551 0.16 31.13 8.13
CA LYS A 551 1.35 30.43 7.61
C LYS A 551 2.47 30.38 8.65
N TRP A 552 3.28 29.34 8.58
CA TRP A 552 4.45 29.16 9.44
C TRP A 552 5.71 29.63 8.72
N GLU A 553 6.53 30.42 9.41
CA GLU A 553 7.79 30.93 8.90
C GLU A 553 8.96 30.43 9.75
N LEU A 554 10.04 30.03 9.08
CA LEU A 554 11.30 29.65 9.72
C LEU A 554 12.05 30.91 10.16
N GLN A 555 12.26 31.07 11.46
CA GLN A 555 13.05 32.18 11.99
C GLN A 555 14.50 31.75 12.15
N LEU A 556 15.40 32.36 11.37
CA LEU A 556 16.83 32.19 11.50
C LEU A 556 17.43 33.28 12.38
N PRO A 557 18.38 32.97 13.29
CA PRO A 557 19.01 33.99 14.11
C PRO A 557 19.81 34.98 13.26
N GLY A 558 19.57 36.27 13.45
CA GLY A 558 20.36 37.33 12.80
C GLY A 558 21.78 37.53 13.36
N LYS A 559 22.18 36.83 14.42
CA LYS A 559 23.51 36.94 15.06
C LYS A 559 24.42 35.74 14.73
N CYS A 560 25.66 36.04 14.33
CA CYS A 560 26.66 35.09 13.83
C CYS A 560 26.94 33.90 14.77
N SER A 561 27.04 34.13 16.08
CA SER A 561 27.37 33.08 17.06
C SER A 561 26.24 32.07 17.32
N SER A 562 24.98 32.41 17.04
CA SER A 562 23.87 31.46 17.12
C SER A 562 23.70 30.63 15.85
N LEU A 563 24.19 31.09 14.69
CA LEU A 563 24.08 30.37 13.41
C LEU A 563 24.83 29.04 13.42
N GLU A 564 25.93 28.94 14.17
CA GLU A 564 26.72 27.71 14.32
C GLU A 564 25.96 26.57 15.01
N SER A 565 24.91 26.87 15.79
CA SER A 565 24.05 25.86 16.42
C SER A 565 22.90 25.40 15.53
N TYR A 566 22.58 26.17 14.48
CA TYR A 566 21.47 25.89 13.59
C TYR A 566 21.92 24.96 12.46
N ARG A 567 21.04 24.02 12.12
CA ARG A 567 21.19 23.17 10.95
C ARG A 567 20.04 23.42 10.00
N TRP A 568 20.38 23.49 8.72
CA TRP A 568 19.43 23.83 7.68
C TRP A 568 18.44 22.67 7.45
N PRO A 569 17.13 22.94 7.44
CA PRO A 569 16.14 21.92 7.16
C PRO A 569 16.22 21.49 5.69
N ILE A 570 16.25 20.19 5.46
CA ILE A 570 16.23 19.57 4.13
C ILE A 570 14.97 18.71 3.90
N GLY A 571 14.19 18.46 4.96
CA GLY A 571 13.03 17.59 4.93
C GLY A 571 12.33 17.48 6.27
N PHE A 572 11.22 16.74 6.31
CA PHE A 572 10.44 16.48 7.51
C PHE A 572 9.99 15.02 7.59
N LEU A 573 9.76 14.55 8.81
CA LEU A 573 9.18 13.23 9.07
C LEU A 573 7.67 13.28 8.96
N THR A 574 7.08 12.41 8.14
CA THR A 574 5.64 12.15 8.12
C THR A 574 5.27 11.07 9.14
N THR A 575 6.15 10.11 9.37
CA THR A 575 5.93 8.99 10.29
C THR A 575 7.16 8.79 11.19
N GLY A 576 6.95 8.85 12.50
CA GLY A 576 7.98 8.66 13.53
C GLY A 576 8.17 7.21 13.94
N PHE A 577 8.99 6.99 14.97
CA PHE A 577 9.23 5.65 15.50
C PHE A 577 8.02 5.09 16.25
N VAL A 578 7.68 3.85 15.92
CA VAL A 578 6.71 3.06 16.69
C VAL A 578 7.37 2.61 17.99
N ARG A 579 6.81 3.05 19.13
CA ARG A 579 7.31 2.68 20.46
C ARG A 579 7.23 1.16 20.66
N GLY A 580 8.29 0.58 21.19
CA GLY A 580 8.39 -0.87 21.43
C GLY A 580 8.85 -1.69 20.22
N SER A 581 9.09 -1.08 19.06
CA SER A 581 9.75 -1.77 17.95
C SER A 581 11.21 -2.08 18.28
N LYS A 582 11.65 -3.31 17.99
CA LYS A 582 13.07 -3.72 18.14
C LYS A 582 13.97 -3.07 17.09
N LYS A 583 13.42 -2.73 15.93
CA LYS A 583 14.12 -2.08 14.80
C LYS A 583 13.25 -0.93 14.32
N PRO A 584 13.26 0.22 15.02
CA PRO A 584 12.42 1.34 14.64
C PRO A 584 12.92 1.97 13.32
N VAL A 585 11.98 2.26 12.44
CA VAL A 585 12.20 2.97 11.18
C VAL A 585 11.27 4.17 11.15
N ALA A 586 11.78 5.33 10.72
CA ALA A 586 10.98 6.52 10.48
C ALA A 586 10.94 6.81 8.98
N VAL A 587 9.85 7.45 8.54
CA VAL A 587 9.67 7.87 7.15
C VAL A 587 9.74 9.39 7.09
N ALA A 588 10.61 9.88 6.21
CA ALA A 588 10.78 11.29 5.94
C ALA A 588 10.71 11.58 4.45
N PHE A 589 10.41 12.83 4.12
CA PHE A 589 10.49 13.38 2.78
C PHE A 589 11.52 14.49 2.76
N CYS A 590 12.54 14.34 1.91
CA CYS A 590 13.71 15.21 1.86
C CYS A 590 13.98 15.66 0.42
N GLU A 591 14.49 16.87 0.25
CA GLU A 591 14.76 17.44 -1.07
C GLU A 591 15.91 16.73 -1.78
N THR A 592 15.61 16.20 -2.98
CA THR A 592 16.53 15.40 -3.81
C THR A 592 17.87 16.10 -4.04
N LYS A 593 17.85 17.39 -4.43
CA LYS A 593 19.07 18.14 -4.75
C LYS A 593 20.02 18.23 -3.55
N LEU A 594 19.47 18.50 -2.36
CA LEU A 594 20.24 18.62 -1.14
C LEU A 594 20.78 17.26 -0.68
N LEU A 595 20.00 16.18 -0.84
CA LEU A 595 20.49 14.82 -0.56
C LEU A 595 21.66 14.41 -1.47
N THR A 596 21.57 14.70 -2.77
CA THR A 596 22.65 14.39 -3.72
C THR A 596 23.93 15.16 -3.38
N GLN A 597 23.81 16.46 -3.11
CA GLN A 597 24.95 17.29 -2.70
C GLN A 597 25.58 16.79 -1.39
N LEU A 598 24.75 16.47 -0.38
CA LEU A 598 25.23 15.93 0.89
C LEU A 598 25.96 14.60 0.71
N ARG A 599 25.44 13.72 -0.16
CA ARG A 599 26.10 12.45 -0.44
C ARG A 599 27.47 12.65 -1.07
N GLU A 600 27.57 13.53 -2.06
CA GLU A 600 28.83 13.84 -2.74
C GLU A 600 29.85 14.41 -1.75
N GLN A 601 29.46 15.39 -0.95
CA GLN A 601 30.30 15.97 0.11
C GLN A 601 30.80 14.89 1.09
N GLN A 602 29.90 14.05 1.58
CA GLN A 602 30.25 12.98 2.52
C GLN A 602 31.13 11.90 1.88
N SER A 603 31.00 11.64 0.57
CA SER A 603 31.85 10.66 -0.12
C SER A 603 33.29 11.14 -0.25
N THR A 604 33.48 12.42 -0.57
CA THR A 604 34.79 13.06 -0.72
C THR A 604 35.50 13.20 0.63
N GLN A 605 34.76 13.52 1.69
CA GLN A 605 35.35 13.90 2.99
C GLN A 605 35.59 12.73 3.94
N LEU A 606 34.70 11.73 4.00
CA LEU A 606 34.78 10.62 4.97
C LEU A 606 35.62 9.43 4.45
N ARG A 607 36.34 9.56 3.32
CA ARG A 607 37.10 8.47 2.65
C ARG A 607 36.36 7.12 2.65
N ARG A 608 35.03 7.16 2.45
CA ARG A 608 34.20 5.97 2.62
C ARG A 608 34.48 4.97 1.50
N GLU A 609 34.39 3.69 1.84
CA GLU A 609 34.35 2.62 0.86
C GLU A 609 33.33 2.95 -0.21
N GLN A 610 33.77 2.92 -1.48
CA GLN A 610 32.90 3.07 -2.63
C GLN A 610 31.79 2.01 -2.54
N GLY A 611 30.54 2.44 -2.27
CA GLY A 611 29.38 1.54 -2.25
C GLY A 611 28.40 1.70 -1.09
N ARG A 612 28.72 2.44 -0.01
CA ARG A 612 27.73 2.68 1.07
C ARG A 612 26.65 3.66 0.62
N ARG A 613 25.41 3.17 0.54
CA ARG A 613 24.21 3.94 0.10
C ARG A 613 23.65 4.90 1.15
N GLU A 614 24.10 4.77 2.40
CA GLU A 614 23.58 5.53 3.54
C GLU A 614 24.11 6.98 3.56
N ILE A 615 23.21 7.91 3.88
CA ILE A 615 23.53 9.34 4.06
C ILE A 615 23.43 9.66 5.56
N PHE A 616 24.45 10.31 6.12
CA PHE A 616 24.41 10.79 7.50
C PHE A 616 23.56 12.06 7.58
N LEU A 617 22.57 12.08 8.47
CA LEU A 617 21.65 13.21 8.67
C LEU A 617 21.46 13.51 10.15
N LEU A 618 20.97 14.72 10.44
CA LEU A 618 20.53 15.11 11.78
C LEU A 618 19.01 15.22 11.82
N VAL A 619 18.40 14.75 12.91
CA VAL A 619 16.95 14.82 13.15
C VAL A 619 16.69 15.56 14.44
N ARG A 620 15.79 16.54 14.42
CA ARG A 620 15.36 17.28 15.61
C ARG A 620 13.85 17.21 15.77
N ASN A 621 13.39 16.68 16.91
CA ASN A 621 11.97 16.74 17.26
C ASN A 621 11.58 18.20 17.52
N MET A 622 10.38 18.59 17.09
CA MET A 622 9.94 20.00 17.10
C MET A 622 9.99 20.64 18.49
N ARG A 623 9.76 19.84 19.54
CA ARG A 623 9.74 20.26 20.95
C ARG A 623 11.06 20.02 21.68
N SER A 624 12.09 19.54 20.98
CA SER A 624 13.41 19.25 21.53
C SER A 624 14.45 20.23 20.99
N ALA A 625 15.41 20.61 21.85
CA ALA A 625 16.62 21.31 21.43
C ALA A 625 17.63 20.39 20.75
N ALA A 626 17.64 19.10 21.09
CA ALA A 626 18.69 18.18 20.68
C ALA A 626 18.51 17.65 19.26
N TYR A 627 19.58 17.76 18.48
CA TYR A 627 19.77 17.03 17.23
C TYR A 627 20.23 15.61 17.52
N ARG A 628 19.60 14.66 16.86
CA ARG A 628 19.92 13.24 16.95
C ARG A 628 20.51 12.78 15.64
N ARG A 629 21.49 11.89 15.72
CA ARG A 629 22.18 11.30 14.58
C ARG A 629 21.32 10.24 13.90
N ALA A 630 21.14 10.35 12.59
CA ALA A 630 20.37 9.41 11.78
C ALA A 630 21.13 8.93 10.54
N LEU A 631 20.85 7.69 10.13
CA LEU A 631 21.24 7.12 8.85
C LEU A 631 20.03 7.11 7.92
N ALA A 632 20.21 7.64 6.72
CA ALA A 632 19.17 7.77 5.71
C ALA A 632 19.43 6.87 4.52
N THR A 633 18.38 6.19 4.06
CA THR A 633 18.37 5.44 2.81
C THR A 633 17.23 5.90 1.91
N ILE A 634 17.52 6.23 0.66
CA ILE A 634 16.52 6.65 -0.33
C ILE A 634 15.82 5.41 -0.88
N VAL A 635 14.48 5.40 -0.85
CA VAL A 635 13.73 4.18 -1.21
C VAL A 635 13.87 3.82 -2.68
N LEU A 636 13.83 4.82 -3.58
CA LEU A 636 13.95 4.63 -5.03
C LEU A 636 15.31 4.09 -5.47
N GLU A 637 16.31 4.03 -4.59
CA GLU A 637 17.60 3.40 -4.86
C GLU A 637 17.65 1.93 -4.45
N GLN A 638 16.74 1.52 -3.57
CA GLN A 638 16.61 0.14 -3.11
C GLN A 638 15.57 -0.62 -3.93
N LYS A 639 14.54 0.08 -4.39
CA LYS A 639 13.41 -0.47 -5.14
C LYS A 639 13.08 0.45 -6.32
N ASN A 640 12.67 -0.12 -7.44
CA ASN A 640 12.23 0.67 -8.60
C ASN A 640 10.94 1.46 -8.32
N GLU A 641 10.18 1.04 -7.30
CA GLU A 641 8.86 1.58 -6.98
C GLU A 641 8.68 1.80 -5.48
N ASP A 642 8.05 2.92 -5.14
CA ASP A 642 7.86 3.33 -3.76
C ASP A 642 6.51 2.89 -3.14
N THR A 643 5.78 2.01 -3.82
CA THR A 643 4.31 1.97 -3.69
C THR A 643 3.69 0.57 -3.67
N GLU A 644 4.51 -0.46 -3.83
CA GLU A 644 4.09 -1.85 -4.00
C GLU A 644 3.29 -2.40 -2.79
N PHE A 645 3.35 -1.73 -1.63
CA PHE A 645 2.57 -2.05 -0.44
C PHE A 645 1.07 -1.65 -0.52
N MET A 646 0.78 -0.57 -1.24
CA MET A 646 -0.50 0.15 -1.21
C MET A 646 -1.62 -0.69 -1.82
#